data_AF-A0A1F4MRW2-F1
#
_entry.id   AF-A0A1F4MRW2-F1
#
_cell.length_a   1.000
_cell.length_b   1.000
_cell.length_c   1.000
_cell.angle_alpha   90.00
_cell.angle_beta   90.00
_cell.angle_gamma   90.00
#
_symmetry.space_group_name_H-M   'P 1'
#
loop_
_entity.id
_entity.type
_entity.pdbx_description
1 polymer ?
#
loop_
_entity_poly.entity_id
_entity_poly.type
_entity_poly.pdbx_seq_one_letter_code
_entity_poly.pdbx_strand_id
1 'polypeptide(L)'
;MKLKNWFLVLITGGFLLFFGCENNSERKIKISTSGSGRSDTAQETSSTLQIAARPQRSLAVLLFKNETGDASLDWLKRGLTDMLTTDLQQSPYLQVVSASRFIEIAEKLRMTEADFQDLDALAKIAREAEVQLVLKGRYYYENELLTIDVEMRDIQTSKLLNVKPVTGESLERIFSMVNELSIRVRENLRGQLDQDPGAESNLAQMTSSLEAFRAYSKALESSEKLYVYEAEKYLRQAVQLDTNFAAAYLQLLMLKREGGSSKEAAELLKKLKTIEWRLSDIDKLRLNIHEKLIDRDYGEAISLLEQAVESYPTNLAFRKELAIFYQFYYNDLDRALEQHEIIVELDPNQKLTYNNMGYLYAARGEFTTAFKYFDKYQELAPDEPNPYDSKAEILIRAGRFDEAEQLLKNAYDKWPNFPYLAARLANLYVETGNFSEAKRYLDNVKNSDYVRDRKFRYQQDRAFFYWRFGRVKEALAELRKVIRDDPFSIDPALQAVEIYKCTGDTQSAVQIIREKFSFFQQNFDKTIKDPEYVNNLAEFLLAADLPENETIPFLEKLQKDGPAASLTLVNVIHDILLIKYGKIEKARESIARNADSYVNLISENPQVSWDTWKYVNQIIEADPVAQTENNISARFLKQAEMLKRNSMKNLTRFSQARNSQRLNEMSRIQQIYQELGSPLESDWSVIGPFAYEDHSGFQFSYPPENKIEMTSMYRSRGKDIRWQTGNDGKFDGYLDLRALFKRHSWSVGYALVYIKSPDERIVQIRFGSDEGCKLWLNNAQIWQHYLKESARIDRDLVTVLLHPGFNKLLVKVTNTDLDWGFYLRVTDENGNGFPDITFHSYEEVESTLALSEE
;
A
#
# COMPACT_ATOMS: atom_id res chain seq x y z
N MET A 1 -13.89 16.56 40.27
CA MET A 1 -14.29 15.58 39.23
C MET A 1 -13.86 16.18 37.89
N LYS A 2 -12.67 15.80 37.41
CA LYS A 2 -12.06 16.34 36.19
C LYS A 2 -12.35 15.35 35.04
N LEU A 3 -13.19 15.74 34.08
CA LEU A 3 -13.35 15.03 32.81
C LEU A 3 -12.45 15.72 31.78
N LYS A 4 -11.36 15.06 31.40
CA LYS A 4 -10.54 15.44 30.24
C LYS A 4 -11.21 14.84 29.00
N ASN A 5 -11.85 15.66 28.18
CA ASN A 5 -12.35 15.23 26.87
C ASN A 5 -11.25 15.46 25.82
N TRP A 6 -10.86 14.39 25.14
CA TRP A 6 -10.01 14.39 23.94
C TRP A 6 -10.93 14.23 22.73
N PHE A 7 -10.75 15.00 21.66
CA PHE A 7 -11.58 14.93 20.45
C PHE A 7 -10.77 14.64 19.17
N LEU A 8 -11.44 13.98 18.23
CA LEU A 8 -10.97 13.48 16.94
C LEU A 8 -11.34 14.50 15.83
N VAL A 9 -10.38 14.96 15.02
CA VAL A 9 -10.65 15.67 13.76
C VAL A 9 -10.03 14.85 12.62
N LEU A 10 -10.86 14.34 11.72
CA LEU A 10 -10.41 13.69 10.48
C LEU A 10 -9.84 14.75 9.55
N ILE A 11 -8.52 14.75 9.35
CA ILE A 11 -7.89 15.40 8.21
C ILE A 11 -7.53 14.28 7.23
N THR A 12 -8.27 14.18 6.13
CA THR A 12 -8.10 13.08 5.16
C THR A 12 -6.90 13.33 4.24
N GLY A 13 -5.75 12.93 4.79
CA GLY A 13 -4.45 12.61 4.17
C GLY A 13 -3.71 11.53 4.98
N GLY A 14 -4.45 10.67 5.70
CA GLY A 14 -3.89 9.57 6.48
C GLY A 14 -3.34 9.92 7.88
N PHE A 15 -3.74 11.02 8.52
CA PHE A 15 -3.32 11.31 9.91
C PHE A 15 -4.42 11.87 10.81
N LEU A 16 -4.48 11.33 12.03
CA LEU A 16 -5.26 11.79 13.19
C LEU A 16 -4.51 12.94 13.90
N LEU A 17 -5.17 14.07 14.17
CA LEU A 17 -4.69 15.06 15.14
C LEU A 17 -5.63 15.06 16.35
N PHE A 18 -5.05 14.91 17.54
CA PHE A 18 -5.74 15.12 18.82
C PHE A 18 -5.63 16.58 19.23
N PHE A 19 -6.74 17.23 19.55
CA PHE A 19 -6.73 18.56 20.19
C PHE A 19 -7.54 18.55 21.48
N GLY A 20 -6.93 19.11 22.53
CA GLY A 20 -7.60 19.52 23.76
C GLY A 20 -7.73 21.05 23.78
N CYS A 21 -8.90 21.55 24.20
CA CYS A 21 -9.04 22.96 24.58
C CYS A 21 -8.32 23.19 25.92
N GLU A 22 -7.10 23.73 25.89
CA GLU A 22 -6.49 24.36 27.07
C GLU A 22 -6.36 25.87 26.85
N ASN A 23 -6.95 26.61 27.78
CA ASN A 23 -6.81 28.06 27.88
C ASN A 23 -5.35 28.43 28.18
N ASN A 24 -4.89 29.48 27.49
CA ASN A 24 -3.64 30.22 27.72
C ASN A 24 -3.20 30.26 29.20
N SER A 25 -2.02 29.69 29.48
CA SER A 25 -1.10 30.30 30.45
C SER A 25 0.35 29.90 30.12
N GLU A 26 1.20 30.92 30.11
CA GLU A 26 2.61 30.91 29.72
C GLU A 26 3.46 29.91 30.53
N ARG A 27 4.29 29.10 29.85
CA ARG A 27 5.56 28.61 30.43
C ARG A 27 6.66 28.54 29.38
N LYS A 28 7.64 29.44 29.51
CA LYS A 28 8.95 29.39 28.87
C LYS A 28 9.71 28.14 29.33
N ILE A 29 10.14 27.28 28.40
CA ILE A 29 11.11 26.22 28.67
C ILE A 29 12.43 26.59 27.97
N LYS A 30 13.48 26.76 28.78
CA LYS A 30 14.86 26.94 28.33
C LYS A 30 15.39 25.61 27.78
N ILE A 31 15.87 25.60 26.55
CA ILE A 31 16.64 24.49 25.97
C ILE A 31 18.11 24.72 26.34
N SER A 32 18.72 23.78 27.06
CA SER A 32 20.17 23.71 27.24
C SER A 32 20.74 22.71 26.24
N THR A 33 21.61 23.20 25.36
CA THR A 33 22.43 22.39 24.46
C THR A 33 23.62 21.83 25.21
N SER A 34 23.84 20.51 25.12
CA SER A 34 25.13 19.89 25.42
C SER A 34 25.58 19.11 24.19
N GLY A 35 26.57 19.66 23.50
CA GLY A 35 27.28 18.95 22.44
C GLY A 35 28.30 17.98 23.02
N SER A 36 28.48 16.87 22.31
CA SER A 36 29.73 16.10 22.31
C SER A 36 29.87 15.45 20.95
N GLY A 37 30.94 15.82 20.23
CA GLY A 37 31.25 15.33 18.90
C GLY A 37 32.08 14.04 18.87
N ARG A 38 32.47 13.71 17.64
CA ARG A 38 33.24 12.55 17.12
C ARG A 38 32.38 11.31 16.80
N SER A 39 32.57 10.62 15.68
CA SER A 39 33.41 10.79 14.49
C SER A 39 32.97 9.75 13.46
N ASP A 40 33.27 10.03 12.21
CA ASP A 40 33.07 9.22 10.99
C ASP A 40 33.30 7.72 11.15
N THR A 41 32.34 6.93 10.61
CA THR A 41 32.52 5.94 9.53
C THR A 41 31.22 5.13 9.41
N ALA A 42 30.38 5.43 8.42
CA ALA A 42 29.31 4.53 8.00
C ALA A 42 29.58 4.15 6.54
N GLN A 43 30.11 2.95 6.34
CA GLN A 43 30.08 2.28 5.05
C GLN A 43 28.62 1.95 4.73
N GLU A 44 28.12 2.51 3.64
CA GLU A 44 26.86 2.12 3.02
C GLU A 44 26.93 0.66 2.57
N THR A 45 26.20 -0.23 3.22
CA THR A 45 25.87 -1.55 2.68
C THR A 45 24.52 -1.46 1.98
N SER A 46 24.55 -1.12 0.69
CA SER A 46 23.43 -1.35 -0.22
C SER A 46 23.27 -2.86 -0.43
N SER A 47 22.21 -3.46 0.12
CA SER A 47 21.83 -4.85 -0.14
C SER A 47 20.80 -4.89 -1.26
N THR A 48 21.25 -5.20 -2.47
CA THR A 48 20.42 -5.44 -3.66
C THR A 48 19.48 -6.63 -3.43
N LEU A 49 18.16 -6.43 -3.58
CA LEU A 49 17.22 -7.55 -3.68
C LEU A 49 17.49 -8.27 -5.00
N GLN A 50 17.92 -9.53 -4.93
CA GLN A 50 17.94 -10.39 -6.11
C GLN A 50 16.50 -10.81 -6.43
N ILE A 51 15.84 -10.03 -7.29
CA ILE A 51 14.70 -10.50 -8.08
C ILE A 51 15.15 -11.79 -8.78
N ALA A 52 14.40 -12.88 -8.66
CA ALA A 52 14.71 -14.13 -9.33
C ALA A 52 14.72 -13.92 -10.85
N ALA A 53 15.89 -13.60 -11.39
CA ALA A 53 16.06 -13.22 -12.78
C ALA A 53 15.88 -14.46 -13.66
N ARG A 54 14.71 -14.58 -14.30
CA ARG A 54 14.74 -15.00 -15.71
C ARG A 54 15.63 -13.99 -16.42
N PRO A 55 16.55 -14.37 -17.33
CA PRO A 55 17.38 -13.41 -18.04
C PRO A 55 16.48 -12.51 -18.89
N GLN A 56 16.09 -11.37 -18.34
CA GLN A 56 15.29 -10.37 -19.02
C GLN A 56 16.21 -9.45 -19.79
N ARG A 57 15.81 -9.14 -21.02
CA ARG A 57 16.50 -8.12 -21.82
C ARG A 57 15.89 -6.76 -21.49
N SER A 58 16.72 -5.73 -21.35
CA SER A 58 16.28 -4.34 -21.26
C SER A 58 16.42 -3.65 -22.62
N LEU A 59 15.36 -2.99 -23.07
CA LEU A 59 15.28 -2.31 -24.36
C LEU A 59 14.80 -0.88 -24.17
N ALA A 60 15.58 0.09 -24.63
CA ALA A 60 15.15 1.47 -24.77
C ALA A 60 14.60 1.74 -26.16
N VAL A 61 13.43 2.37 -26.24
CA VAL A 61 12.83 2.85 -27.48
C VAL A 61 12.99 4.36 -27.51
N LEU A 62 13.84 4.88 -28.41
CA LEU A 62 14.08 6.33 -28.53
C LEU A 62 13.03 7.01 -29.42
N LEU A 63 12.96 8.34 -29.33
CA LEU A 63 12.12 9.14 -30.23
C LEU A 63 12.46 8.86 -31.70
N PHE A 64 11.42 8.62 -32.49
CA PHE A 64 11.56 8.40 -33.92
C PHE A 64 11.95 9.70 -34.63
N LYS A 65 12.75 9.59 -35.69
CA LYS A 65 13.11 10.73 -36.55
C LYS A 65 12.14 10.87 -37.73
N ASN A 66 11.66 12.09 -37.96
CA ASN A 66 10.90 12.44 -39.16
C ASN A 66 11.87 12.71 -40.32
N GLU A 67 11.84 11.86 -41.35
CA GLU A 67 12.60 12.03 -42.60
C GLU A 67 11.67 12.11 -43.82
N THR A 68 10.37 12.39 -43.61
CA THR A 68 9.39 12.55 -44.69
C THR A 68 9.48 13.91 -45.40
N GLY A 69 10.06 14.91 -44.73
CA GLY A 69 10.04 16.31 -45.18
C GLY A 69 8.73 17.05 -44.86
N ASP A 70 7.73 16.38 -44.28
CA ASP A 70 6.46 16.99 -43.87
C ASP A 70 6.41 17.22 -42.35
N ALA A 71 6.44 18.49 -41.94
CA ALA A 71 6.34 18.89 -40.53
C ALA A 71 4.97 18.56 -39.90
N SER A 72 3.92 18.35 -40.70
CA SER A 72 2.60 17.95 -40.19
C SER A 72 2.66 16.58 -39.49
N LEU A 73 3.64 15.74 -39.86
CA LEU A 73 3.86 14.40 -39.32
C LEU A 73 4.76 14.38 -38.09
N ASP A 74 5.32 15.51 -37.64
CA ASP A 74 6.28 15.56 -36.53
C ASP A 74 5.76 14.95 -35.22
N TRP A 75 4.44 14.92 -35.02
CA TRP A 75 3.84 14.29 -33.86
C TRP A 75 4.11 12.77 -33.80
N LEU A 76 4.35 12.11 -34.95
CA LEU A 76 4.69 10.68 -35.03
C LEU A 76 6.05 10.35 -34.41
N LYS A 77 6.94 11.34 -34.23
CA LYS A 77 8.22 11.14 -33.51
C LYS A 77 7.97 10.50 -32.15
N ARG A 78 7.01 11.05 -31.39
CA ARG A 78 6.56 10.49 -30.12
C ARG A 78 5.46 9.45 -30.30
N GLY A 79 4.51 9.69 -31.20
CA GLY A 79 3.40 8.74 -31.44
C GLY A 79 3.86 7.31 -31.72
N LEU A 80 4.84 7.12 -32.62
CA LEU A 80 5.41 5.80 -32.91
C LEU A 80 6.16 5.20 -31.72
N THR A 81 6.86 6.04 -30.96
CA THR A 81 7.58 5.65 -29.74
C THR A 81 6.60 5.11 -28.71
N ASP A 82 5.51 5.84 -28.43
CA ASP A 82 4.49 5.47 -27.45
C ASP A 82 3.75 4.21 -27.88
N MET A 83 3.36 4.11 -29.16
CA MET A 83 2.73 2.91 -29.72
C MET A 83 3.65 1.69 -29.54
N LEU A 84 4.88 1.76 -30.06
CA LEU A 84 5.81 0.63 -30.02
C LEU A 84 6.18 0.24 -28.58
N THR A 85 6.38 1.22 -27.69
CA THR A 85 6.62 0.99 -26.27
C THR A 85 5.45 0.26 -25.61
N THR A 86 4.22 0.74 -25.85
CA THR A 86 2.98 0.15 -25.32
C THR A 86 2.84 -1.31 -25.73
N ASP A 87 3.12 -1.61 -27.00
CA ASP A 87 3.10 -2.96 -27.53
C ASP A 87 4.16 -3.84 -26.85
N LEU A 88 5.41 -3.37 -26.83
CA LEU A 88 6.54 -4.16 -26.33
C LEU A 88 6.43 -4.46 -24.83
N GLN A 89 5.80 -3.57 -24.05
CA GLN A 89 5.54 -3.76 -22.61
C GLN A 89 4.57 -4.90 -22.28
N GLN A 90 3.85 -5.43 -23.26
CA GLN A 90 2.97 -6.60 -23.06
C GLN A 90 3.76 -7.89 -22.85
N SER A 91 5.06 -7.93 -23.19
CA SER A 91 5.89 -9.11 -22.97
C SER A 91 6.43 -9.14 -21.53
N PRO A 92 6.17 -10.21 -20.74
CA PRO A 92 6.71 -10.34 -19.39
C PRO A 92 8.24 -10.60 -19.37
N TYR A 93 8.87 -10.74 -20.54
CA TYR A 93 10.30 -11.03 -20.70
C TYR A 93 11.15 -9.81 -21.09
N LEU A 94 10.51 -8.67 -21.33
CA LEU A 94 11.16 -7.46 -21.84
C LEU A 94 10.93 -6.30 -20.88
N GLN A 95 12.01 -5.73 -20.36
CA GLN A 95 11.95 -4.46 -19.66
C GLN A 95 12.08 -3.33 -20.69
N VAL A 96 10.98 -2.63 -20.96
CA VAL A 96 10.98 -1.51 -21.91
C VAL A 96 11.21 -0.19 -21.18
N VAL A 97 12.28 0.50 -21.54
CA VAL A 97 12.66 1.81 -21.00
C VAL A 97 12.22 2.90 -21.97
N SER A 98 11.53 3.92 -21.46
CA SER A 98 10.94 4.99 -22.28
C SER A 98 11.99 5.98 -22.81
N ALA A 99 11.66 6.66 -23.91
CA ALA A 99 12.51 7.73 -24.46
C ALA A 99 12.75 8.87 -23.47
N SER A 100 11.75 9.22 -22.65
CA SER A 100 11.85 10.27 -21.63
C SER A 100 13.01 9.99 -20.67
N ARG A 101 13.20 8.73 -20.27
CA ARG A 101 14.31 8.31 -19.40
C ARG A 101 15.67 8.59 -20.04
N PHE A 102 15.81 8.31 -21.33
CA PHE A 102 17.04 8.55 -22.09
C PHE A 102 17.34 10.04 -22.24
N ILE A 103 16.30 10.85 -22.49
CA ILE A 103 16.43 12.31 -22.58
C ILE A 103 16.88 12.89 -21.23
N GLU A 104 16.27 12.47 -20.12
CA GLU A 104 16.66 12.93 -18.78
C GLU A 104 18.11 12.57 -18.44
N ILE A 105 18.56 11.37 -18.79
CA ILE A 105 19.96 10.96 -18.60
C ILE A 105 20.90 11.80 -19.46
N ALA A 106 20.53 12.04 -20.72
CA ALA A 106 21.33 12.85 -21.63
C ALA A 106 21.52 14.27 -21.10
N GLU A 107 20.44 14.91 -20.63
CA GLU A 107 20.48 16.23 -20.01
C GLU A 107 21.40 16.26 -18.78
N LYS A 108 21.32 15.25 -17.90
CA LYS A 108 22.22 15.08 -16.75
C LYS A 108 23.68 14.98 -17.17
N LEU A 109 23.95 14.32 -18.30
CA LEU A 109 25.27 14.19 -18.89
C LEU A 109 25.70 15.42 -19.72
N ARG A 110 24.86 16.47 -19.78
CA ARG A 110 25.04 17.68 -20.61
C ARG A 110 25.17 17.34 -22.10
N MET A 111 24.42 16.33 -22.52
CA MET A 111 24.26 15.88 -23.89
C MET A 111 22.90 16.35 -24.43
N THR A 112 22.79 16.36 -25.74
CA THR A 112 21.61 16.72 -26.52
C THR A 112 21.14 15.52 -27.33
N GLU A 113 19.93 15.57 -27.89
CA GLU A 113 19.45 14.51 -28.79
C GLU A 113 20.35 14.29 -30.01
N ALA A 114 21.10 15.30 -30.43
CA ALA A 114 22.07 15.18 -31.52
C ALA A 114 23.18 14.17 -31.17
N ASP A 115 23.53 14.05 -29.89
CA ASP A 115 24.55 13.12 -29.40
C ASP A 115 24.07 11.66 -29.46
N PHE A 116 22.77 11.39 -29.64
CA PHE A 116 22.25 10.01 -29.78
C PHE A 116 22.69 9.35 -31.10
N GLN A 117 23.26 10.14 -32.02
CA GLN A 117 23.87 9.64 -33.26
C GLN A 117 25.28 9.09 -33.04
N ASP A 118 25.98 9.58 -32.01
CA ASP A 118 27.32 9.11 -31.65
C ASP A 118 27.24 7.85 -30.79
N LEU A 119 27.98 6.81 -31.19
CA LEU A 119 27.90 5.50 -30.54
C LEU A 119 28.45 5.52 -29.11
N ASP A 120 29.49 6.32 -28.85
CA ASP A 120 30.11 6.38 -27.53
C ASP A 120 29.23 7.16 -26.55
N ALA A 121 28.63 8.27 -27.00
CA ALA A 121 27.63 9.01 -26.24
C ALA A 121 26.39 8.15 -25.96
N LEU A 122 25.86 7.47 -26.98
CA LEU A 122 24.71 6.58 -26.82
C LEU A 122 24.99 5.41 -25.87
N ALA A 123 26.17 4.80 -25.97
CA ALA A 123 26.60 3.75 -25.04
C ALA A 123 26.80 4.25 -23.61
N LYS A 124 27.17 5.53 -23.43
CA LYS A 124 27.27 6.15 -22.10
C LYS A 124 25.89 6.35 -21.48
N ILE A 125 24.95 6.89 -22.25
CA ILE A 125 23.56 7.09 -21.80
C ILE A 125 22.92 5.74 -21.48
N ALA A 126 23.06 4.74 -22.38
CA ALA A 126 22.47 3.43 -22.18
C ALA A 126 23.05 2.68 -20.97
N ARG A 127 24.35 2.84 -20.66
CA ARG A 127 24.96 2.30 -19.45
C ARG A 127 24.39 2.95 -18.18
N GLU A 128 24.23 4.27 -18.17
CA GLU A 128 23.60 4.98 -17.04
C GLU A 128 22.09 4.63 -16.92
N ALA A 129 21.45 4.28 -18.04
CA ALA A 129 20.07 3.80 -18.06
C ALA A 129 19.93 2.32 -17.68
N GLU A 130 21.04 1.59 -17.51
CA GLU A 130 21.09 0.14 -17.30
C GLU A 130 20.37 -0.67 -18.41
N VAL A 131 20.44 -0.15 -19.64
CA VAL A 131 19.78 -0.74 -20.81
C VAL A 131 20.78 -1.53 -21.66
N GLN A 132 20.43 -2.77 -21.99
CA GLN A 132 21.23 -3.65 -22.85
C GLN A 132 21.08 -3.30 -24.33
N LEU A 133 19.86 -2.96 -24.75
CA LEU A 133 19.51 -2.77 -26.16
C LEU A 133 18.92 -1.39 -26.38
N VAL A 134 19.34 -0.71 -27.44
CA VAL A 134 18.76 0.56 -27.86
C VAL A 134 18.15 0.41 -29.23
N LEU A 135 16.90 0.86 -29.38
CA LEU A 135 16.18 0.94 -30.64
C LEU A 135 16.01 2.40 -31.04
N LYS A 136 16.58 2.74 -32.20
CA LYS A 136 16.38 4.02 -32.88
C LYS A 136 15.43 3.82 -34.04
N GLY A 137 14.47 4.71 -34.20
CA GLY A 137 13.50 4.65 -35.28
C GLY A 137 13.58 5.87 -36.21
N ARG A 138 13.21 5.66 -37.48
CA ARG A 138 12.95 6.73 -38.44
C ARG A 138 11.78 6.38 -39.32
N TYR A 139 11.15 7.38 -39.91
CA TYR A 139 10.09 7.18 -40.89
C TYR A 139 10.23 8.15 -42.07
N TYR A 140 10.02 7.65 -43.28
CA TYR A 140 10.21 8.36 -44.54
C TYR A 140 9.28 7.80 -45.63
N TYR A 141 9.14 8.50 -46.75
CA TYR A 141 8.44 7.99 -47.92
C TYR A 141 9.41 7.35 -48.91
N GLU A 142 9.10 6.13 -49.36
CA GLU A 142 9.85 5.42 -50.40
C GLU A 142 8.85 4.93 -51.46
N ASN A 143 8.98 5.43 -52.69
CA ASN A 143 8.03 5.15 -53.78
C ASN A 143 6.57 5.40 -53.37
N GLU A 144 6.30 6.55 -52.74
CA GLU A 144 4.99 6.96 -52.20
C GLU A 144 4.47 6.11 -51.01
N LEU A 145 5.20 5.09 -50.58
CA LEU A 145 4.87 4.27 -49.42
C LEU A 145 5.53 4.84 -48.16
N LEU A 146 4.75 4.97 -47.08
CA LEU A 146 5.30 5.30 -45.77
C LEU A 146 6.10 4.11 -45.26
N THR A 147 7.35 4.33 -44.89
CA THR A 147 8.26 3.32 -44.38
C THR A 147 8.67 3.66 -42.96
N ILE A 148 8.53 2.71 -42.04
CA ILE A 148 9.07 2.78 -40.69
C ILE A 148 10.26 1.83 -40.61
N ASP A 149 11.42 2.41 -40.33
CA ASP A 149 12.70 1.70 -40.25
C ASP A 149 13.28 1.85 -38.84
N VAL A 150 13.84 0.77 -38.31
CA VAL A 150 14.43 0.76 -36.96
C VAL A 150 15.79 0.10 -36.96
N GLU A 151 16.70 0.72 -36.22
CA GLU A 151 18.02 0.19 -35.91
C GLU A 151 18.04 -0.25 -34.45
N MET A 152 18.18 -1.55 -34.19
CA MET A 152 18.33 -2.08 -32.83
C MET A 152 19.78 -2.49 -32.60
N ARG A 153 20.37 -2.07 -31.48
CA ARG A 153 21.78 -2.30 -31.17
C ARG A 153 21.95 -2.80 -29.76
N ASP A 154 22.76 -3.86 -29.62
CA ASP A 154 23.26 -4.33 -28.33
C ASP A 154 24.45 -3.45 -27.91
N ILE A 155 24.30 -2.77 -26.77
CA ILE A 155 25.27 -1.78 -26.30
C ILE A 155 26.53 -2.43 -25.74
N GLN A 156 26.43 -3.65 -25.21
CA GLN A 156 27.59 -4.35 -24.64
C GLN A 156 28.50 -4.90 -25.73
N THR A 157 27.91 -5.46 -26.78
CA THR A 157 28.64 -6.11 -27.88
C THR A 157 28.84 -5.20 -29.09
N SER A 158 28.21 -4.02 -29.09
CA SER A 158 28.07 -3.13 -30.26
C SER A 158 27.43 -3.80 -31.48
N LYS A 159 26.80 -4.97 -31.30
CA LYS A 159 26.22 -5.77 -32.37
C LYS A 159 24.92 -5.13 -32.86
N LEU A 160 24.84 -4.94 -34.17
CA LEU A 160 23.61 -4.53 -34.84
C LEU A 160 22.65 -5.72 -34.98
N LEU A 161 21.40 -5.52 -34.58
CA LEU A 161 20.30 -6.46 -34.76
C LEU A 161 19.37 -5.88 -35.83
N ASN A 162 19.46 -6.45 -37.04
CA ASN A 162 18.72 -5.97 -38.19
C ASN A 162 17.24 -6.37 -38.09
N VAL A 163 16.39 -5.39 -37.81
CA VAL A 163 14.93 -5.50 -37.91
C VAL A 163 14.53 -5.03 -39.31
N LYS A 164 13.76 -5.83 -40.05
CA LYS A 164 13.33 -5.43 -41.40
C LYS A 164 12.36 -4.22 -41.31
N PRO A 165 12.49 -3.20 -42.18
CA PRO A 165 11.56 -2.07 -42.25
C PRO A 165 10.14 -2.52 -42.59
N VAL A 166 9.15 -1.80 -42.08
CA VAL A 166 7.73 -2.03 -42.39
C VAL A 166 7.23 -0.90 -43.27
N THR A 167 6.55 -1.26 -44.37
CA THR A 167 6.04 -0.31 -45.37
C THR A 167 4.52 -0.35 -45.42
N GLY A 168 3.89 0.80 -45.68
CA GLY A 168 2.45 0.93 -45.80
C GLY A 168 2.07 1.94 -46.87
N GLU A 169 0.94 1.69 -47.54
CA GLU A 169 0.43 2.53 -48.63
C GLU A 169 -0.03 3.91 -48.17
N SER A 170 -0.31 4.09 -46.87
CA SER A 170 -0.83 5.33 -46.34
C SER A 170 -0.68 5.41 -44.81
N LEU A 171 -0.94 6.60 -44.24
CA LEU A 171 -0.84 6.84 -42.80
C LEU A 171 -1.89 6.07 -41.99
N GLU A 172 -3.03 5.72 -42.61
CA GLU A 172 -4.09 4.92 -41.99
C GLU A 172 -3.63 3.49 -41.65
N ARG A 173 -2.56 3.00 -42.29
CA ARG A 173 -1.96 1.68 -41.98
C ARG A 173 -1.03 1.69 -40.78
N ILE A 174 -0.79 2.85 -40.14
CA ILE A 174 0.25 3.00 -39.12
C ILE A 174 0.11 1.99 -37.96
N PHE A 175 -1.10 1.69 -37.49
CA PHE A 175 -1.30 0.72 -36.41
C PHE A 175 -0.90 -0.70 -36.82
N SER A 176 -1.27 -1.13 -38.03
CA SER A 176 -0.82 -2.44 -38.56
C SER A 176 0.69 -2.47 -38.77
N MET A 177 1.28 -1.35 -39.20
CA MET A 177 2.72 -1.25 -39.39
C MET A 177 3.49 -1.35 -38.06
N VAL A 178 3.01 -0.67 -37.01
CA VAL A 178 3.62 -0.74 -35.68
C VAL A 178 3.46 -2.12 -35.06
N ASN A 179 2.30 -2.76 -35.22
CA ASN A 179 2.08 -4.14 -34.79
C ASN A 179 3.09 -5.10 -35.45
N GLU A 180 3.22 -5.03 -36.77
CA GLU A 180 4.19 -5.85 -37.51
C GLU A 180 5.62 -5.55 -37.08
N LEU A 181 5.94 -4.29 -36.83
CA LEU A 181 7.25 -3.88 -36.32
C LEU A 181 7.51 -4.44 -34.92
N SER A 182 6.53 -4.40 -34.02
CA SER A 182 6.66 -4.92 -32.65
C SER A 182 6.90 -6.44 -32.65
N ILE A 183 6.20 -7.18 -33.52
CA ILE A 183 6.45 -8.61 -33.75
C ILE A 183 7.90 -8.85 -34.21
N ARG A 184 8.36 -8.13 -35.25
CA ARG A 184 9.72 -8.28 -35.78
C ARG A 184 10.81 -7.91 -34.75
N VAL A 185 10.57 -6.89 -33.94
CA VAL A 185 11.47 -6.53 -32.82
C VAL A 185 11.53 -7.68 -31.82
N ARG A 186 10.39 -8.20 -31.37
CA ARG A 186 10.34 -9.34 -30.43
C ARG A 186 11.02 -10.59 -31.00
N GLU A 187 10.81 -10.92 -32.27
CA GLU A 187 11.47 -12.06 -32.94
C GLU A 187 13.00 -11.95 -32.92
N ASN A 188 13.55 -10.76 -33.18
CA ASN A 188 15.00 -10.52 -33.15
C ASN A 188 15.60 -10.59 -31.74
N LEU A 189 14.76 -10.52 -30.70
CA LEU A 189 15.17 -10.71 -29.32
C LEU A 189 15.18 -12.19 -28.90
N ARG A 190 14.68 -13.13 -29.73
CA ARG A 190 14.48 -14.53 -29.34
C ARG A 190 15.71 -15.43 -29.51
N GLY A 191 15.91 -16.26 -28.47
CA GLY A 191 16.82 -17.41 -28.41
C GLY A 191 16.40 -18.49 -27.39
N GLN A 192 15.13 -18.51 -26.93
CA GLN A 192 14.47 -19.55 -26.10
C GLN A 192 13.01 -19.15 -25.70
N LEU A 193 12.18 -18.67 -26.63
CA LEU A 193 10.85 -18.10 -26.31
C LEU A 193 9.73 -18.62 -27.23
N ASP A 194 9.54 -19.94 -27.29
CA ASP A 194 8.41 -20.56 -28.00
C ASP A 194 7.07 -20.46 -27.24
N GLN A 195 7.04 -19.78 -26.07
CA GLN A 195 5.86 -19.63 -25.21
C GLN A 195 5.77 -18.21 -24.61
N ASP A 196 5.86 -17.15 -25.43
CA ASP A 196 5.53 -15.79 -24.97
C ASP A 196 4.03 -15.53 -25.16
N PRO A 197 3.22 -15.50 -24.09
CA PRO A 197 1.78 -15.22 -24.18
C PRO A 197 1.48 -13.77 -24.63
N GLY A 198 2.44 -12.85 -24.60
CA GLY A 198 2.28 -11.45 -25.08
C GLY A 198 2.43 -11.28 -26.61
N ALA A 199 2.32 -12.35 -27.40
CA ALA A 199 2.63 -12.37 -28.83
C ALA A 199 1.54 -11.80 -29.76
N GLU A 200 0.30 -11.61 -29.29
CA GLU A 200 -0.76 -10.96 -30.07
C GLU A 200 -0.83 -9.47 -29.70
N SER A 201 -0.16 -8.62 -30.49
CA SER A 201 -0.25 -7.18 -30.27
C SER A 201 -1.64 -6.64 -30.65
N ASN A 202 -2.18 -5.76 -29.79
CA ASN A 202 -3.57 -5.31 -29.81
C ASN A 202 -3.75 -3.81 -30.12
N LEU A 203 -2.71 -3.05 -30.50
CA LEU A 203 -2.84 -1.61 -30.83
C LEU A 203 -3.93 -1.33 -31.89
N ALA A 204 -3.99 -2.15 -32.94
CA ALA A 204 -5.00 -2.03 -34.00
C ALA A 204 -6.41 -2.44 -33.53
N GLN A 205 -6.52 -3.20 -32.44
CA GLN A 205 -7.80 -3.46 -31.77
C GLN A 205 -8.23 -2.27 -30.91
N MET A 206 -7.29 -1.54 -30.29
CA MET A 206 -7.60 -0.45 -29.36
C MET A 206 -8.29 0.76 -30.00
N THR A 207 -7.84 1.22 -31.16
CA THR A 207 -8.51 2.28 -31.94
C THR A 207 -8.13 2.22 -33.42
N SER A 208 -9.04 2.61 -34.30
CA SER A 208 -8.75 2.83 -35.72
C SER A 208 -8.62 4.33 -36.07
N SER A 209 -8.82 5.24 -35.11
CA SER A 209 -8.69 6.68 -35.34
C SER A 209 -7.31 7.17 -34.88
N LEU A 210 -6.57 7.69 -35.84
CA LEU A 210 -5.25 8.25 -35.60
C LEU A 210 -5.33 9.52 -34.74
N GLU A 211 -6.35 10.33 -34.96
CA GLU A 211 -6.63 11.54 -34.18
C GLU A 211 -7.00 11.20 -32.73
N ALA A 212 -7.79 10.14 -32.52
CA ALA A 212 -8.12 9.65 -31.19
C ALA A 212 -6.87 9.20 -30.44
N PHE A 213 -6.00 8.42 -31.10
CA PHE A 213 -4.72 7.99 -30.51
C PHE A 213 -3.80 9.17 -30.20
N ARG A 214 -3.73 10.17 -31.10
CA ARG A 214 -2.94 11.39 -30.86
C ARG A 214 -3.44 12.16 -29.64
N ALA A 215 -4.75 12.24 -29.42
CA ALA A 215 -5.32 12.82 -28.21
C ALA A 215 -4.96 11.97 -26.97
N TYR A 216 -5.08 10.65 -27.06
CA TYR A 216 -4.71 9.73 -25.97
C TYR A 216 -3.24 9.85 -25.53
N SER A 217 -2.28 9.89 -26.47
CA SER A 217 -0.85 10.08 -26.16
C SER A 217 -0.59 11.40 -25.41
N LYS A 218 -1.24 12.50 -25.81
CA LYS A 218 -1.15 13.78 -25.07
C LYS A 218 -1.72 13.68 -23.65
N ALA A 219 -2.75 12.86 -23.45
CA ALA A 219 -3.29 12.64 -22.12
C ALA A 219 -2.32 11.89 -21.22
N LEU A 220 -1.68 10.83 -21.74
CA LEU A 220 -0.66 10.08 -20.99
C LEU A 220 0.50 10.99 -20.58
N GLU A 221 1.00 11.84 -21.49
CA GLU A 221 2.02 12.83 -21.17
C GLU A 221 1.59 13.79 -20.06
N SER A 222 0.35 14.28 -20.13
CA SER A 222 -0.19 15.20 -19.12
C SER A 222 -0.32 14.51 -17.76
N SER A 223 -0.70 13.22 -17.76
CA SER A 223 -0.79 12.39 -16.56
C SER A 223 0.58 12.16 -15.91
N GLU A 224 1.63 11.88 -16.69
CA GLU A 224 3.02 11.76 -16.20
C GLU A 224 3.48 13.02 -15.46
N LYS A 225 3.03 14.19 -15.91
CA LYS A 225 3.34 15.51 -15.33
C LYS A 225 2.39 15.92 -14.19
N LEU A 226 1.44 15.05 -13.81
CA LEU A 226 0.37 15.33 -12.85
C LEU A 226 -0.55 16.51 -13.24
N TYR A 227 -0.64 16.82 -14.55
CA TYR A 227 -1.58 17.79 -15.12
C TYR A 227 -2.93 17.10 -15.40
N VAL A 228 -3.67 16.84 -14.32
CA VAL A 228 -4.92 16.05 -14.30
C VAL A 228 -5.99 16.62 -15.25
N TYR A 229 -6.15 17.94 -15.30
CA TYR A 229 -7.16 18.60 -16.15
C TYR A 229 -6.87 18.41 -17.65
N GLU A 230 -5.62 18.66 -18.05
CA GLU A 230 -5.14 18.46 -19.41
C GLU A 230 -5.27 16.98 -19.81
N ALA A 231 -4.90 16.06 -18.91
CA ALA A 231 -5.06 14.62 -19.13
C ALA A 231 -6.53 14.27 -19.39
N GLU A 232 -7.45 14.72 -18.52
CA GLU A 232 -8.89 14.47 -18.69
C GLU A 232 -9.42 15.05 -20.02
N LYS A 233 -9.06 16.30 -20.32
CA LYS A 233 -9.49 16.99 -21.54
C LYS A 233 -9.11 16.18 -22.78
N TYR A 234 -7.88 15.70 -22.84
CA TYR A 234 -7.39 14.93 -23.97
C TYR A 234 -7.99 13.52 -24.03
N LEU A 235 -8.21 12.85 -22.89
CA LEU A 235 -8.93 11.56 -22.87
C LEU A 235 -10.37 11.71 -23.35
N ARG A 236 -11.07 12.77 -22.94
CA ARG A 236 -12.43 13.07 -23.43
C ARG A 236 -12.45 13.32 -24.93
N GLN A 237 -11.45 14.04 -25.44
CA GLN A 237 -11.29 14.22 -26.88
C GLN A 237 -11.06 12.88 -27.59
N ALA A 238 -10.22 11.99 -27.03
CA ALA A 238 -9.95 10.68 -27.60
C ALA A 238 -11.21 9.82 -27.72
N VAL A 239 -12.02 9.70 -26.65
CA VAL A 239 -13.26 8.91 -26.68
C VAL A 239 -14.39 9.55 -27.49
N GLN A 240 -14.33 10.86 -27.76
CA GLN A 240 -15.24 11.54 -28.70
C GLN A 240 -14.89 11.24 -30.16
N LEU A 241 -13.59 11.16 -30.47
CA LEU A 241 -13.08 10.83 -31.80
C LEU A 241 -13.27 9.34 -32.12
N ASP A 242 -13.12 8.47 -31.12
CA ASP A 242 -13.43 7.05 -31.23
C ASP A 242 -14.19 6.54 -29.99
N THR A 243 -15.50 6.35 -30.16
CA THR A 243 -16.42 5.91 -29.10
C THR A 243 -16.24 4.44 -28.66
N ASN A 244 -15.35 3.70 -29.31
CA ASN A 244 -14.96 2.33 -28.95
C ASN A 244 -13.50 2.24 -28.48
N PHE A 245 -12.83 3.36 -28.21
CA PHE A 245 -11.45 3.38 -27.74
C PHE A 245 -11.33 2.96 -26.27
N ALA A 246 -11.35 1.65 -26.03
CA ALA A 246 -11.44 1.07 -24.69
C ALA A 246 -10.28 1.46 -23.77
N ALA A 247 -9.04 1.56 -24.27
CA ALA A 247 -7.91 2.01 -23.46
C ALA A 247 -8.06 3.46 -22.96
N ALA A 248 -8.59 4.37 -23.79
CA ALA A 248 -8.88 5.74 -23.38
C ALA A 248 -9.99 5.80 -22.32
N TYR A 249 -11.03 4.98 -22.46
CA TYR A 249 -12.05 4.85 -21.42
C TYR A 249 -11.49 4.28 -20.11
N LEU A 250 -10.58 3.32 -20.17
CA LEU A 250 -9.93 2.73 -18.98
C LEU A 250 -9.08 3.77 -18.24
N GLN A 251 -8.28 4.55 -18.95
CA GLN A 251 -7.54 5.67 -18.33
C GLN A 251 -8.48 6.72 -17.72
N LEU A 252 -9.59 7.02 -18.39
CA LEU A 252 -10.60 7.95 -17.87
C LEU A 252 -11.28 7.40 -16.61
N LEU A 253 -11.58 6.09 -16.58
CA LEU A 253 -12.12 5.38 -15.41
C LEU A 253 -11.18 5.53 -14.21
N MET A 254 -9.90 5.23 -14.41
CA MET A 254 -8.87 5.33 -13.38
C MET A 254 -8.77 6.75 -12.82
N LEU A 255 -8.68 7.74 -13.71
CA LEU A 255 -8.62 9.16 -13.35
C LEU A 255 -9.83 9.60 -12.53
N LYS A 256 -11.03 9.17 -12.92
CA LYS A 256 -12.28 9.54 -12.22
C LYS A 256 -12.46 8.85 -10.88
N ARG A 257 -12.04 7.59 -10.78
CA ARG A 257 -11.98 6.86 -9.52
C ARG A 257 -11.04 7.56 -8.54
N GLU A 258 -9.84 7.92 -8.97
CA GLU A 258 -8.82 8.58 -8.14
C GLU A 258 -9.21 10.01 -7.76
N GLY A 259 -9.92 10.71 -8.64
CA GLY A 259 -10.50 12.03 -8.37
C GLY A 259 -11.72 12.02 -7.44
N GLY A 260 -12.17 10.86 -6.97
CA GLY A 260 -13.32 10.73 -6.05
C GLY A 260 -14.69 10.87 -6.74
N SER A 261 -14.75 10.77 -8.06
CA SER A 261 -16.00 10.85 -8.83
C SER A 261 -16.63 9.47 -9.03
N SER A 262 -17.04 8.80 -7.95
CA SER A 262 -17.55 7.42 -7.93
C SER A 262 -18.64 7.14 -8.99
N LYS A 263 -19.57 8.09 -9.16
CA LYS A 263 -20.67 7.96 -10.12
C LYS A 263 -20.21 7.92 -11.58
N GLU A 264 -19.32 8.85 -11.95
CA GLU A 264 -18.80 8.90 -13.32
C GLU A 264 -17.91 7.68 -13.60
N ALA A 265 -17.13 7.24 -12.61
CA ALA A 265 -16.37 6.00 -12.71
C ALA A 265 -17.30 4.79 -12.97
N ALA A 266 -18.41 4.65 -12.25
CA ALA A 266 -19.37 3.58 -12.48
C ALA A 266 -20.03 3.63 -13.89
N GLU A 267 -20.29 4.83 -14.42
CA GLU A 267 -20.79 5.00 -15.79
C GLU A 267 -19.75 4.59 -16.85
N LEU A 268 -18.48 4.98 -16.64
CA LEU A 268 -17.36 4.59 -17.49
C LEU A 268 -17.13 3.08 -17.45
N LEU A 269 -17.23 2.44 -16.28
CA LEU A 269 -17.14 0.99 -16.12
C LEU A 269 -18.20 0.26 -16.94
N LYS A 270 -19.47 0.71 -16.86
CA LYS A 270 -20.56 0.15 -17.67
C LYS A 270 -20.27 0.26 -19.17
N LYS A 271 -19.76 1.41 -19.62
CA LYS A 271 -19.36 1.60 -21.03
C LYS A 271 -18.22 0.65 -21.39
N LEU A 272 -17.19 0.53 -20.56
CA LEU A 272 -16.04 -0.36 -20.78
C LEU A 272 -16.46 -1.82 -20.93
N LYS A 273 -17.36 -2.32 -20.08
CA LYS A 273 -17.88 -3.70 -20.18
C LYS A 273 -18.55 -3.99 -21.53
N THR A 274 -19.12 -2.99 -22.22
CA THR A 274 -19.69 -3.18 -23.58
C THR A 274 -18.64 -3.30 -24.69
N ILE A 275 -17.42 -2.83 -24.44
CA ILE A 275 -16.30 -2.80 -25.38
C ILE A 275 -15.07 -3.54 -24.84
N GLU A 276 -15.24 -4.42 -23.85
CA GLU A 276 -14.15 -5.12 -23.16
C GLU A 276 -13.32 -5.99 -24.11
N TRP A 277 -13.95 -6.52 -25.17
CA TRP A 277 -13.27 -7.29 -26.23
C TRP A 277 -12.21 -6.49 -27.01
N ARG A 278 -12.17 -5.16 -26.85
CA ARG A 278 -11.15 -4.25 -27.41
C ARG A 278 -9.95 -4.03 -26.49
N LEU A 279 -10.00 -4.53 -25.25
CA LEU A 279 -8.91 -4.43 -24.29
C LEU A 279 -7.89 -5.56 -24.49
N SER A 280 -6.62 -5.24 -24.27
CA SER A 280 -5.57 -6.25 -24.14
C SER A 280 -5.78 -7.09 -22.87
N ASP A 281 -5.16 -8.26 -22.76
CA ASP A 281 -5.33 -9.11 -21.56
C ASP A 281 -4.80 -8.44 -20.30
N ILE A 282 -3.72 -7.66 -20.41
CA ILE A 282 -3.21 -6.84 -19.30
C ILE A 282 -4.19 -5.73 -18.91
N ASP A 283 -4.89 -5.12 -19.87
CA ASP A 283 -5.90 -4.10 -19.60
C ASP A 283 -7.20 -4.70 -19.05
N LYS A 284 -7.57 -5.93 -19.43
CA LYS A 284 -8.68 -6.67 -18.80
C LYS A 284 -8.39 -6.96 -17.34
N LEU A 285 -7.16 -7.38 -17.03
CA LEU A 285 -6.73 -7.57 -15.65
C LEU A 285 -6.82 -6.25 -14.86
N ARG A 286 -6.35 -5.14 -15.45
CA ARG A 286 -6.47 -3.81 -14.84
C ARG A 286 -7.94 -3.38 -14.67
N LEU A 287 -8.79 -3.63 -15.65
CA LEU A 287 -10.23 -3.36 -15.57
C LEU A 287 -10.87 -4.14 -14.41
N ASN A 288 -10.55 -5.43 -14.26
CA ASN A 288 -11.09 -6.26 -13.19
C ASN A 288 -10.64 -5.77 -11.81
N ILE A 289 -9.39 -5.35 -11.66
CA ILE A 289 -8.90 -4.71 -10.43
C ILE A 289 -9.73 -3.45 -10.13
N HIS A 290 -9.88 -2.53 -11.10
CA HIS A 290 -10.64 -1.30 -10.89
C HIS A 290 -12.15 -1.52 -10.67
N GLU A 291 -12.74 -2.58 -11.24
CA GLU A 291 -14.09 -3.00 -10.94
C GLU A 291 -14.24 -3.36 -9.45
N LYS A 292 -13.33 -4.18 -8.90
CA LYS A 292 -13.32 -4.50 -7.46
C LYS A 292 -13.11 -3.26 -6.60
N LEU A 293 -12.27 -2.33 -7.03
CA LEU A 293 -12.08 -1.05 -6.34
C LEU A 293 -13.34 -0.17 -6.34
N ILE A 294 -14.11 -0.19 -7.43
CA ILE A 294 -15.39 0.52 -7.53
C ILE A 294 -16.46 -0.16 -6.65
N ASP A 295 -16.46 -1.49 -6.63
CA ASP A 295 -17.32 -2.30 -5.75
C ASP A 295 -16.89 -2.23 -4.26
N ARG A 296 -15.73 -1.63 -3.98
CA ARG A 296 -15.06 -1.57 -2.66
C ARG A 296 -14.71 -2.94 -2.08
N ASP A 297 -14.57 -3.93 -2.94
CA ASP A 297 -14.03 -5.24 -2.60
C ASP A 297 -12.50 -5.19 -2.60
N TYR A 298 -11.96 -4.58 -1.54
CA TYR A 298 -10.51 -4.34 -1.43
C TYR A 298 -9.71 -5.64 -1.29
N GLY A 299 -10.30 -6.69 -0.69
CA GLY A 299 -9.68 -8.00 -0.55
C GLY A 299 -9.47 -8.71 -1.89
N GLU A 300 -10.48 -8.71 -2.76
CA GLU A 300 -10.31 -9.28 -4.10
C GLU A 300 -9.42 -8.40 -4.98
N ALA A 301 -9.52 -7.06 -4.85
CA ALA A 301 -8.69 -6.12 -5.59
C ALA A 301 -7.18 -6.35 -5.34
N ILE A 302 -6.76 -6.57 -4.08
CA ILE A 302 -5.35 -6.84 -3.78
C ILE A 302 -4.91 -8.21 -4.28
N SER A 303 -5.74 -9.24 -4.14
CA SER A 303 -5.44 -10.58 -4.65
C SER A 303 -5.19 -10.56 -6.15
N LEU A 304 -6.03 -9.87 -6.92
CA LEU A 304 -5.85 -9.69 -8.36
C LEU A 304 -4.58 -8.90 -8.70
N LEU A 305 -4.24 -7.92 -7.87
CA LEU A 305 -3.08 -7.06 -8.08
C LEU A 305 -1.75 -7.76 -7.72
N GLU A 306 -1.74 -8.59 -6.68
CA GLU A 306 -0.63 -9.49 -6.33
C GLU A 306 -0.39 -10.51 -7.46
N GLN A 307 -1.45 -11.13 -7.97
CA GLN A 307 -1.38 -12.02 -9.15
C GLN A 307 -0.87 -11.30 -10.40
N ALA A 308 -1.27 -10.02 -10.60
CA ALA A 308 -0.79 -9.20 -11.70
C ALA A 308 0.71 -8.92 -11.60
N VAL A 309 1.20 -8.61 -10.39
CA VAL A 309 2.63 -8.39 -10.13
C VAL A 309 3.44 -9.69 -10.26
N GLU A 310 2.88 -10.85 -9.89
CA GLU A 310 3.52 -12.15 -10.11
C GLU A 310 3.63 -12.49 -11.60
N SER A 311 2.56 -12.25 -12.36
CA SER A 311 2.51 -12.52 -13.80
C SER A 311 3.35 -11.54 -14.62
N TYR A 312 3.45 -10.29 -14.17
CA TYR A 312 4.16 -9.20 -14.84
C TYR A 312 5.16 -8.51 -13.87
N PRO A 313 6.23 -9.22 -13.46
CA PRO A 313 7.11 -8.77 -12.37
C PRO A 313 7.91 -7.50 -12.69
N THR A 314 7.96 -7.03 -13.93
CA THR A 314 8.61 -5.77 -14.29
C THR A 314 7.64 -4.67 -14.69
N ASN A 315 6.33 -4.92 -14.62
CA ASN A 315 5.34 -3.90 -14.87
C ASN A 315 5.28 -2.92 -13.70
N LEU A 316 5.89 -1.75 -13.90
CA LEU A 316 5.94 -0.69 -12.89
C LEU A 316 4.55 -0.18 -12.51
N ALA A 317 3.56 -0.23 -13.41
CA ALA A 317 2.23 0.28 -13.11
C ALA A 317 1.52 -0.59 -12.06
N PHE A 318 1.52 -1.92 -12.23
CA PHE A 318 0.94 -2.82 -11.22
C PHE A 318 1.68 -2.74 -9.88
N ARG A 319 3.01 -2.65 -9.89
CA ARG A 319 3.77 -2.47 -8.63
C ARG A 319 3.44 -1.16 -7.93
N LYS A 320 3.29 -0.06 -8.66
CA LYS A 320 2.88 1.24 -8.10
C LYS A 320 1.48 1.16 -7.51
N GLU A 321 0.54 0.58 -8.24
CA GLU A 321 -0.82 0.36 -7.73
C GLU A 321 -0.81 -0.50 -6.46
N LEU A 322 0.01 -1.57 -6.41
CA LEU A 322 0.13 -2.45 -5.24
C LEU A 322 0.72 -1.73 -4.03
N ALA A 323 1.78 -0.94 -4.24
CA ALA A 323 2.40 -0.13 -3.20
C ALA A 323 1.41 0.87 -2.59
N ILE A 324 0.64 1.57 -3.45
CA ILE A 324 -0.44 2.47 -3.04
C ILE A 324 -1.50 1.70 -2.25
N PHE A 325 -1.79 0.46 -2.64
CA PHE A 325 -2.79 -0.35 -1.96
C PHE A 325 -2.39 -0.73 -0.54
N TYR A 326 -1.18 -1.25 -0.38
CA TYR A 326 -0.59 -1.52 0.94
C TYR A 326 -0.53 -0.25 1.79
N GLN A 327 -0.14 0.89 1.20
CA GLN A 327 -0.02 2.17 1.90
C GLN A 327 -1.37 2.70 2.41
N PHE A 328 -2.37 2.84 1.55
CA PHE A 328 -3.56 3.63 1.88
C PHE A 328 -4.75 2.80 2.37
N TYR A 329 -4.87 1.54 1.94
CA TYR A 329 -6.02 0.70 2.29
C TYR A 329 -5.69 -0.21 3.47
N TYR A 330 -4.49 -0.79 3.50
CA TYR A 330 -4.08 -1.71 4.57
C TYR A 330 -3.22 -1.03 5.64
N ASN A 331 -2.72 0.19 5.36
CA ASN A 331 -1.76 0.89 6.21
C ASN A 331 -0.53 0.01 6.54
N ASP A 332 -0.17 -0.86 5.61
CA ASP A 332 0.97 -1.76 5.68
C ASP A 332 2.17 -1.05 5.06
N LEU A 333 2.80 -0.21 5.88
CA LEU A 333 3.90 0.62 5.44
C LEU A 333 5.11 -0.22 5.01
N ASP A 334 5.28 -1.44 5.53
CA ASP A 334 6.42 -2.32 5.24
C ASP A 334 6.31 -2.92 3.85
N ARG A 335 5.17 -3.55 3.53
CA ARG A 335 4.94 -4.07 2.17
C ARG A 335 4.86 -2.95 1.13
N ALA A 336 4.35 -1.77 1.50
CA ALA A 336 4.38 -0.59 0.62
C ALA A 336 5.83 -0.16 0.31
N LEU A 337 6.71 -0.09 1.31
CA LEU A 337 8.12 0.25 1.10
C LEU A 337 8.84 -0.81 0.26
N GLU A 338 8.60 -2.09 0.49
CA GLU A 338 9.21 -3.17 -0.31
C GLU A 338 8.87 -3.04 -1.79
N GLN A 339 7.60 -2.78 -2.13
CA GLN A 339 7.22 -2.56 -3.52
C GLN A 339 7.89 -1.30 -4.10
N HIS A 340 8.03 -0.24 -3.32
CA HIS A 340 8.75 0.96 -3.75
C HIS A 340 10.25 0.73 -3.94
N GLU A 341 10.90 -0.05 -3.09
CA GLU A 341 12.30 -0.46 -3.25
C GLU A 341 12.50 -1.23 -4.56
N ILE A 342 11.61 -2.20 -4.85
CA ILE A 342 11.63 -2.93 -6.13
C ILE A 342 11.40 -1.99 -7.31
N ILE A 343 10.50 -0.99 -7.18
CA ILE A 343 10.30 0.01 -8.24
C ILE A 343 11.59 0.83 -8.48
N VAL A 344 12.33 1.19 -7.42
CA VAL A 344 13.61 1.90 -7.56
C VAL A 344 14.69 1.01 -8.19
N GLU A 345 14.71 -0.29 -7.87
CA GLU A 345 15.62 -1.25 -8.51
C GLU A 345 15.31 -1.42 -10.01
N LEU A 346 14.03 -1.45 -10.38
CA LEU A 346 13.60 -1.57 -11.76
C LEU A 346 13.73 -0.25 -12.55
N ASP A 347 13.54 0.89 -11.90
CA ASP A 347 13.74 2.22 -12.48
C ASP A 347 14.26 3.23 -11.43
N PRO A 348 15.60 3.42 -11.36
CA PRO A 348 16.22 4.31 -10.38
C PRO A 348 15.87 5.79 -10.52
N ASN A 349 15.24 6.25 -11.61
CA ASN A 349 14.81 7.64 -11.73
C ASN A 349 13.29 7.80 -11.66
N GLN A 350 12.57 6.80 -11.13
CA GLN A 350 11.14 6.95 -10.87
C GLN A 350 10.90 8.00 -9.76
N LYS A 351 10.79 9.27 -10.15
CA LYS A 351 10.72 10.44 -9.26
C LYS A 351 9.59 10.32 -8.22
N LEU A 352 8.40 9.88 -8.63
CA LEU A 352 7.24 9.74 -7.73
C LEU A 352 7.43 8.64 -6.69
N THR A 353 8.28 7.64 -6.94
CA THR A 353 8.57 6.59 -5.96
C THR A 353 9.33 7.18 -4.78
N TYR A 354 10.32 8.03 -5.04
CA TYR A 354 11.05 8.72 -3.99
C TYR A 354 10.15 9.65 -3.16
N ASN A 355 9.19 10.32 -3.80
CA ASN A 355 8.16 11.07 -3.10
C ASN A 355 7.36 10.18 -2.14
N ASN A 356 6.84 9.05 -2.63
CA ASN A 356 6.04 8.11 -1.83
C ASN A 356 6.84 7.48 -0.69
N MET A 357 8.09 7.07 -0.93
CA MET A 357 8.98 6.59 0.12
C MET A 357 9.21 7.68 1.19
N GLY A 358 9.41 8.93 0.78
CA GLY A 358 9.48 10.07 1.70
C GLY A 358 8.25 10.17 2.62
N TYR A 359 7.04 10.07 2.05
CA TYR A 359 5.80 10.05 2.84
C TYR A 359 5.68 8.82 3.75
N LEU A 360 6.09 7.63 3.29
CA LEU A 360 6.06 6.39 4.08
C LEU A 360 7.00 6.44 5.28
N TYR A 361 8.23 6.93 5.11
CA TYR A 361 9.15 7.15 6.23
C TYR A 361 8.66 8.25 7.17
N ALA A 362 8.08 9.33 6.64
CA ALA A 362 7.47 10.37 7.47
C ALA A 362 6.27 9.83 8.27
N ALA A 363 5.51 8.88 7.71
CA ALA A 363 4.41 8.22 8.40
C ALA A 363 4.88 7.35 9.57
N ARG A 364 6.09 6.79 9.50
CA ARG A 364 6.77 6.09 10.60
C ARG A 364 7.40 7.02 11.64
N GLY A 365 7.36 8.33 11.41
CA GLY A 365 8.05 9.32 12.23
C GLY A 365 9.56 9.42 11.95
N GLU A 366 10.05 8.73 10.92
CA GLU A 366 11.46 8.71 10.51
C GLU A 366 11.79 9.91 9.59
N PHE A 367 11.62 11.12 10.11
CA PHE A 367 11.72 12.35 9.32
C PHE A 367 13.08 12.53 8.64
N THR A 368 14.18 12.15 9.28
CA THR A 368 15.52 12.24 8.68
C THR A 368 15.64 11.41 7.41
N THR A 369 15.14 10.17 7.44
CA THR A 369 15.11 9.27 6.28
C THR A 369 14.16 9.81 5.22
N ALA A 370 12.98 10.29 5.63
CA ALA A 370 12.03 10.92 4.73
C ALA A 370 12.65 12.08 3.94
N PHE A 371 13.40 12.97 4.60
CA PHE A 371 14.06 14.10 3.95
C PHE A 371 15.12 13.66 2.93
N LYS A 372 15.86 12.56 3.16
CA LYS A 372 16.78 12.01 2.15
C LYS A 372 16.06 11.62 0.87
N TYR A 373 14.88 11.01 0.98
CA TYR A 373 14.08 10.61 -0.18
C TYR A 373 13.45 11.83 -0.88
N PHE A 374 13.02 12.85 -0.13
CA PHE A 374 12.59 14.11 -0.74
C PHE A 374 13.74 14.87 -1.42
N ASP A 375 14.94 14.87 -0.85
CA ASP A 375 16.14 15.43 -1.48
C ASP A 375 16.42 14.72 -2.81
N LYS A 376 16.33 13.39 -2.82
CA LYS A 376 16.46 12.60 -4.05
C LYS A 376 15.39 12.94 -5.09
N TYR A 377 14.14 13.14 -4.65
CA TYR A 377 13.06 13.56 -5.53
C TYR A 377 13.35 14.95 -6.13
N GLN A 378 13.83 15.90 -5.32
CA GLN A 378 14.23 17.23 -5.78
C GLN A 378 15.41 17.18 -6.76
N GLU A 379 16.40 16.31 -6.53
CA GLU A 379 17.52 16.10 -7.46
C GLU A 379 17.07 15.60 -8.84
N LEU A 380 16.04 14.74 -8.88
CA LEU A 380 15.50 14.18 -10.12
C LEU A 380 14.53 15.12 -10.85
N ALA A 381 13.95 16.09 -10.14
CA ALA A 381 12.99 17.05 -10.65
C ALA A 381 13.28 18.49 -10.19
N PRO A 382 14.48 19.06 -10.48
CA PRO A 382 14.87 20.38 -9.97
C PRO A 382 14.03 21.53 -10.55
N ASP A 383 13.41 21.30 -11.71
CA ASP A 383 12.61 22.27 -12.46
C ASP A 383 11.09 22.08 -12.31
N GLU A 384 10.67 21.17 -11.43
CA GLU A 384 9.26 20.94 -11.11
C GLU A 384 8.93 21.50 -9.71
N PRO A 385 7.73 22.07 -9.49
CA PRO A 385 7.36 22.65 -8.20
C PRO A 385 6.95 21.60 -7.14
N ASN A 386 6.50 20.41 -7.55
CA ASN A 386 5.94 19.40 -6.64
C ASN A 386 6.94 18.86 -5.59
N PRO A 387 8.21 18.53 -5.92
CA PRO A 387 9.20 18.10 -4.92
C PRO A 387 9.38 19.06 -3.74
N TYR A 388 9.28 20.36 -4.01
CA TYR A 388 9.41 21.42 -3.00
C TYR A 388 8.18 21.51 -2.10
N ASP A 389 6.97 21.34 -2.67
CA ASP A 389 5.73 21.24 -1.90
C ASP A 389 5.74 20.05 -0.95
N SER A 390 6.06 18.86 -1.46
CA SER A 390 6.05 17.63 -0.66
C SER A 390 7.07 17.65 0.48
N LYS A 391 8.29 18.14 0.23
CA LYS A 391 9.29 18.31 1.30
C LYS A 391 8.83 19.35 2.33
N ALA A 392 8.28 20.47 1.89
CA ALA A 392 7.80 21.52 2.79
C ALA A 392 6.65 21.04 3.68
N GLU A 393 5.73 20.24 3.15
CA GLU A 393 4.68 19.59 3.93
C GLU A 393 5.25 18.78 5.09
N ILE A 394 6.25 17.95 4.81
CA ILE A 394 6.88 17.13 5.84
C ILE A 394 7.72 17.97 6.81
N LEU A 395 8.34 19.06 6.36
CA LEU A 395 9.01 20.03 7.26
C LEU A 395 8.01 20.67 8.23
N ILE A 396 6.82 21.09 7.77
CA ILE A 396 5.75 21.62 8.63
C ILE A 396 5.34 20.57 9.66
N ARG A 397 5.09 19.32 9.23
CA ARG A 397 4.73 18.22 10.14
C ARG A 397 5.81 17.87 11.15
N ALA A 398 7.08 18.01 10.78
CA ALA A 398 8.22 17.83 11.67
C ALA A 398 8.47 19.04 12.60
N GLY A 399 7.67 20.10 12.51
CA GLY A 399 7.84 21.34 13.28
C GLY A 399 9.01 22.22 12.83
N ARG A 400 9.61 21.94 11.66
CA ARG A 400 10.74 22.67 11.07
C ARG A 400 10.25 23.86 10.25
N PHE A 401 9.53 24.77 10.91
CA PHE A 401 8.77 25.85 10.25
C PHE A 401 9.63 26.83 9.47
N ASP A 402 10.79 27.24 10.02
CA ASP A 402 11.68 28.21 9.35
C ASP A 402 12.22 27.66 8.02
N GLU A 403 12.59 26.38 8.00
CA GLU A 403 13.06 25.71 6.79
C GLU A 403 11.94 25.53 5.76
N ALA A 404 10.73 25.19 6.22
CA ALA A 404 9.56 25.12 5.36
C ALA A 404 9.26 26.49 4.73
N GLU A 405 9.33 27.57 5.50
CA GLU A 405 9.06 28.93 5.02
C GLU A 405 10.04 29.34 3.91
N GLN A 406 11.33 29.13 4.17
CA GLN A 406 12.39 29.48 3.22
C GLN A 406 12.26 28.66 1.92
N LEU A 407 12.02 27.35 2.04
CA LEU A 407 11.84 26.46 0.90
C LEU A 407 10.63 26.86 0.05
N LEU A 408 9.49 27.11 0.70
CA LEU A 408 8.25 27.46 0.03
C LEU A 408 8.29 28.83 -0.62
N LYS A 409 8.91 29.85 0.00
CA LYS A 409 9.06 31.18 -0.61
C LYS A 409 9.90 31.10 -1.89
N ASN A 410 11.06 30.43 -1.80
CA ASN A 410 11.93 30.26 -2.96
C ASN A 410 11.22 29.51 -4.11
N ALA A 411 10.48 28.44 -3.77
CA ALA A 411 9.71 27.69 -4.77
C ALA A 411 8.56 28.53 -5.35
N TYR A 412 7.84 29.30 -4.52
CA TYR A 412 6.73 30.16 -4.97
C TYR A 412 7.21 31.28 -5.89
N ASP A 413 8.39 31.86 -5.64
CA ASP A 413 8.98 32.87 -6.51
C ASP A 413 9.33 32.30 -7.89
N LYS A 414 9.78 31.03 -7.95
CA LYS A 414 10.09 30.33 -9.22
C LYS A 414 8.83 29.87 -9.95
N TRP A 415 7.81 29.39 -9.23
CA TRP A 415 6.57 28.85 -9.79
C TRP A 415 5.31 29.50 -9.18
N PRO A 416 5.07 30.80 -9.43
CA PRO A 416 3.97 31.54 -8.79
C PRO A 416 2.58 31.03 -9.19
N ASN A 417 2.49 30.33 -10.32
CA ASN A 417 1.24 29.78 -10.86
C ASN A 417 0.96 28.35 -10.40
N PHE A 418 1.84 27.71 -9.61
CA PHE A 418 1.58 26.38 -9.07
C PHE A 418 0.84 26.49 -7.72
N PRO A 419 -0.47 26.20 -7.69
CA PRO A 419 -1.34 26.60 -6.57
C PRO A 419 -1.05 25.87 -5.25
N TYR A 420 -0.47 24.68 -5.29
CA TYR A 420 -0.14 23.92 -4.08
C TYR A 420 0.90 24.66 -3.21
N LEU A 421 1.86 25.38 -3.79
CA LEU A 421 2.87 26.13 -3.03
C LEU A 421 2.24 27.27 -2.21
N ALA A 422 1.30 28.02 -2.80
CA ALA A 422 0.58 29.06 -2.07
C ALA A 422 -0.35 28.46 -1.00
N ALA A 423 -1.03 27.35 -1.29
CA ALA A 423 -1.82 26.63 -0.28
C ALA A 423 -0.94 26.14 0.89
N ARG A 424 0.28 25.68 0.61
CA ARG A 424 1.22 25.21 1.63
C ARG A 424 1.80 26.33 2.47
N LEU A 425 2.12 27.48 1.87
CA LEU A 425 2.47 28.71 2.60
C LEU A 425 1.34 29.14 3.53
N ALA A 426 0.10 29.09 3.05
CA ALA A 426 -1.04 29.41 3.91
C ALA A 426 -1.15 28.47 5.12
N ASN A 427 -0.96 27.17 4.92
CA ASN A 427 -0.96 26.18 5.99
C ASN A 427 0.16 26.45 7.01
N LEU A 428 1.40 26.65 6.55
CA LEU A 428 2.53 27.01 7.40
C LEU A 428 2.25 28.24 8.28
N TYR A 429 1.67 29.29 7.69
CA TYR A 429 1.35 30.51 8.43
C TYR A 429 0.20 30.34 9.41
N VAL A 430 -0.71 29.38 9.18
CA VAL A 430 -1.72 29.01 10.19
C VAL A 430 -1.06 28.31 11.37
N GLU A 431 -0.17 27.35 11.11
CA GLU A 431 0.53 26.60 12.17
C GLU A 431 1.44 27.50 13.02
N THR A 432 2.05 28.52 12.40
CA THR A 432 2.88 29.52 13.10
C THR A 432 2.10 30.71 13.66
N GLY A 433 0.78 30.77 13.45
CA GLY A 433 -0.09 31.84 13.97
C GLY A 433 -0.06 33.17 13.20
N ASN A 434 0.63 33.24 12.05
CA ASN A 434 0.68 34.43 11.19
C ASN A 434 -0.53 34.49 10.23
N PHE A 435 -1.68 34.80 10.82
CA PHE A 435 -2.97 34.71 10.13
C PHE A 435 -3.15 35.72 8.98
N SER A 436 -2.45 36.86 9.00
CA SER A 436 -2.48 37.84 7.90
C SER A 436 -1.84 37.29 6.62
N GLU A 437 -0.68 36.67 6.74
CA GLU A 437 0.02 36.09 5.59
C GLU A 437 -0.72 34.85 5.06
N ALA A 438 -1.24 34.02 5.96
CA ALA A 438 -2.05 32.86 5.58
C ALA A 438 -3.24 33.26 4.68
N LYS A 439 -3.95 34.34 5.05
CA LYS A 439 -5.05 34.86 4.24
C LYS A 439 -4.58 35.32 2.85
N ARG A 440 -3.45 36.05 2.77
CA ARG A 440 -2.91 36.55 1.50
C ARG A 440 -2.68 35.41 0.50
N TYR A 441 -2.04 34.32 0.94
CA TYR A 441 -1.77 33.18 0.08
C TYR A 441 -3.03 32.37 -0.27
N LEU A 442 -4.01 32.26 0.63
CA LEU A 442 -5.31 31.64 0.32
C LEU A 442 -6.11 32.41 -0.74
N ASP A 443 -6.05 33.74 -0.69
CA ASP A 443 -6.73 34.60 -1.66
C ASP A 443 -6.09 34.47 -3.06
N ASN A 444 -4.76 34.27 -3.14
CA ASN A 444 -4.05 34.07 -4.41
C ASN A 444 -4.49 32.80 -5.16
N VAL A 445 -4.84 31.72 -4.44
CA VAL A 445 -5.24 30.45 -5.08
C VAL A 445 -6.72 30.37 -5.40
N LYS A 446 -7.55 31.30 -4.91
CA LYS A 446 -9.02 31.24 -4.96
C LYS A 446 -9.62 31.01 -6.35
N ASN A 447 -8.94 31.47 -7.41
CA ASN A 447 -9.37 31.34 -8.80
C ASN A 447 -8.49 30.40 -9.63
N SER A 448 -7.61 29.62 -8.99
CA SER A 448 -6.73 28.67 -9.67
C SER A 448 -7.45 27.39 -10.10
N ASP A 449 -6.89 26.68 -11.06
CA ASP A 449 -7.42 25.39 -11.53
C ASP A 449 -7.44 24.33 -10.39
N TYR A 450 -6.52 24.41 -9.43
CA TYR A 450 -6.55 23.60 -8.20
C TYR A 450 -7.83 23.77 -7.38
N VAL A 451 -8.33 25.01 -7.27
CA VAL A 451 -9.60 25.28 -6.60
C VAL A 451 -10.79 24.83 -7.43
N ARG A 452 -10.64 24.71 -8.77
CA ARG A 452 -11.69 24.14 -9.62
C ARG A 452 -11.79 22.63 -9.41
N ASP A 453 -10.66 21.92 -9.38
CA ASP A 453 -10.60 20.45 -9.25
C ASP A 453 -10.93 19.96 -7.84
N ARG A 454 -10.57 20.74 -6.81
CA ARG A 454 -10.81 20.40 -5.41
C ARG A 454 -11.69 21.42 -4.70
N LYS A 455 -12.71 21.95 -5.41
CA LYS A 455 -13.58 23.04 -4.94
C LYS A 455 -14.09 22.84 -3.52
N PHE A 456 -14.64 21.66 -3.22
CA PHE A 456 -15.19 21.35 -1.90
C PHE A 456 -14.10 21.25 -0.83
N ARG A 457 -13.00 20.55 -1.11
CA ARG A 457 -11.86 20.44 -0.21
C ARG A 457 -11.24 21.80 0.11
N TYR A 458 -10.99 22.62 -0.91
CA TYR A 458 -10.49 23.99 -0.73
C TYR A 458 -11.45 24.85 0.12
N GLN A 459 -12.76 24.70 -0.06
CA GLN A 459 -13.74 25.42 0.76
C GLN A 459 -13.74 24.94 2.22
N GLN A 460 -13.56 23.64 2.48
CA GLN A 460 -13.40 23.09 3.83
C GLN A 460 -12.10 23.55 4.48
N ASP A 461 -10.97 23.52 3.77
CA ASP A 461 -9.69 24.02 4.27
C ASP A 461 -9.80 25.50 4.63
N ARG A 462 -10.42 26.30 3.76
CA ARG A 462 -10.68 27.71 4.01
C ARG A 462 -11.60 27.94 5.20
N ALA A 463 -12.60 27.08 5.40
CA ALA A 463 -13.44 27.14 6.58
C ALA A 463 -12.65 26.86 7.86
N PHE A 464 -11.83 25.82 7.86
CA PHE A 464 -10.94 25.49 8.97
C PHE A 464 -9.99 26.65 9.29
N PHE A 465 -9.38 27.26 8.27
CA PHE A 465 -8.53 28.44 8.46
C PHE A 465 -9.27 29.63 9.04
N TYR A 466 -10.47 29.96 8.53
CA TYR A 466 -11.29 31.02 9.10
C TYR A 466 -11.66 30.75 10.56
N TRP A 467 -11.95 29.49 10.91
CA TRP A 467 -12.25 29.12 12.28
C TRP A 467 -11.04 29.32 13.19
N ARG A 468 -9.84 28.90 12.76
CA ARG A 468 -8.57 29.15 13.48
C ARG A 468 -8.23 30.64 13.62
N PHE A 469 -8.68 31.48 12.69
CA PHE A 469 -8.56 32.95 12.79
C PHE A 469 -9.61 33.60 13.71
N GLY A 470 -10.48 32.82 14.37
CA GLY A 470 -11.61 33.32 15.15
C GLY A 470 -12.73 33.93 14.28
N ARG A 471 -12.64 33.79 12.96
CA ARG A 471 -13.63 34.27 11.97
C ARG A 471 -14.73 33.24 11.76
N VAL A 472 -15.45 32.95 12.84
CA VAL A 472 -16.48 31.90 12.93
C VAL A 472 -17.55 32.06 11.85
N LYS A 473 -18.01 33.29 11.59
CA LYS A 473 -19.08 33.55 10.61
C LYS A 473 -18.65 33.16 9.20
N GLU A 474 -17.42 33.49 8.84
CA GLU A 474 -16.83 33.19 7.53
C GLU A 474 -16.55 31.69 7.38
N ALA A 475 -16.07 31.04 8.43
CA ALA A 475 -15.89 29.59 8.45
C ALA A 475 -17.20 28.85 8.16
N LEU A 476 -18.25 29.18 8.91
CA LEU A 476 -19.59 28.59 8.73
C LEU A 476 -20.21 28.93 7.37
N ALA A 477 -19.94 30.12 6.83
CA ALA A 477 -20.41 30.50 5.50
C ALA A 477 -19.75 29.66 4.39
N GLU A 478 -18.49 29.27 4.55
CA GLU A 478 -17.81 28.36 3.63
C GLU A 478 -18.36 26.93 3.72
N LEU A 479 -18.51 26.39 4.93
CA LEU A 479 -19.09 25.05 5.13
C LEU A 479 -20.52 24.97 4.58
N ARG A 480 -21.35 26.00 4.79
CA ARG A 480 -22.71 26.06 4.22
C ARG A 480 -22.75 26.07 2.70
N LYS A 481 -21.70 26.54 2.01
CA LYS A 481 -21.61 26.41 0.54
C LYS A 481 -21.36 24.95 0.16
N VAL A 482 -20.41 24.30 0.83
CA VAL A 482 -20.11 22.88 0.59
C VAL A 482 -21.32 22.00 0.87
N ILE A 483 -22.00 22.17 2.01
CA ILE A 483 -23.21 21.40 2.38
C ILE A 483 -24.31 21.52 1.32
N ARG A 484 -24.45 22.69 0.69
CA ARG A 484 -25.46 22.93 -0.35
C ARG A 484 -25.05 22.32 -1.69
N ASP A 485 -23.78 22.47 -2.08
CA ASP A 485 -23.29 22.07 -3.39
C ASP A 485 -22.94 20.56 -3.44
N ASP A 486 -22.60 19.96 -2.30
CA ASP A 486 -22.39 18.53 -2.08
C ASP A 486 -23.20 18.06 -0.85
N PRO A 487 -24.52 17.83 -1.04
CA PRO A 487 -25.40 17.48 0.05
C PRO A 487 -25.26 16.03 0.53
N PHE A 488 -24.44 15.19 -0.12
CA PHE A 488 -24.21 13.80 0.31
C PHE A 488 -23.03 13.67 1.27
N SER A 489 -21.99 14.49 1.12
CA SER A 489 -20.86 14.54 2.06
C SER A 489 -21.26 14.99 3.47
N ILE A 490 -20.75 14.32 4.50
CA ILE A 490 -21.12 14.59 5.91
C ILE A 490 -20.10 15.47 6.63
N ASP A 491 -18.83 15.43 6.21
CA ASP A 491 -17.73 16.13 6.89
C ASP A 491 -17.98 17.63 7.06
N PRO A 492 -18.44 18.39 6.04
CA PRO A 492 -18.68 19.82 6.19
C PRO A 492 -19.78 20.14 7.21
N ALA A 493 -20.80 19.27 7.30
CA ALA A 493 -21.88 19.42 8.26
C ALA A 493 -21.39 19.14 9.70
N LEU A 494 -20.59 18.09 9.89
CA LEU A 494 -20.00 17.76 11.19
C LEU A 494 -19.00 18.83 11.66
N GLN A 495 -18.18 19.36 10.75
CA GLN A 495 -17.30 20.49 11.04
C GLN A 495 -18.11 21.73 11.48
N ALA A 496 -19.22 22.03 10.81
CA ALA A 496 -20.07 23.17 11.19
C ALA A 496 -20.71 22.97 12.57
N VAL A 497 -21.22 21.77 12.84
CA VAL A 497 -21.74 21.37 14.16
C VAL A 497 -20.69 21.58 15.25
N GLU A 498 -19.45 21.17 15.00
CA GLU A 498 -18.37 21.30 15.96
C GLU A 498 -18.02 22.77 16.24
N ILE A 499 -17.95 23.60 15.20
CA ILE A 499 -17.72 25.05 15.35
C ILE A 499 -18.85 25.69 16.19
N TYR A 500 -20.11 25.32 15.95
CA TYR A 500 -21.24 25.81 16.74
C TYR A 500 -21.17 25.36 18.20
N LYS A 501 -20.83 24.09 18.47
CA LYS A 501 -20.61 23.57 19.82
C LYS A 501 -19.48 24.32 20.53
N CYS A 502 -18.32 24.48 19.88
CA CYS A 502 -17.17 25.21 20.41
C CYS A 502 -17.49 26.68 20.73
N THR A 503 -18.43 27.29 20.00
CA THR A 503 -18.84 28.69 20.21
C THR A 503 -20.05 28.83 21.13
N GLY A 504 -20.60 27.73 21.64
CA GLY A 504 -21.74 27.71 22.55
C GLY A 504 -23.11 27.87 21.87
N ASP A 505 -23.17 27.90 20.53
CA ASP A 505 -24.43 27.98 19.78
C ASP A 505 -24.99 26.57 19.51
N THR A 506 -25.43 25.92 20.58
CA THR A 506 -25.98 24.56 20.52
C THR A 506 -27.25 24.48 19.66
N GLN A 507 -28.01 25.56 19.54
CA GLN A 507 -29.24 25.59 18.75
C GLN A 507 -28.94 25.44 17.26
N SER A 508 -27.96 26.20 16.74
CA SER A 508 -27.54 26.08 15.35
C SER A 508 -26.87 24.73 15.06
N ALA A 509 -26.14 24.16 16.02
CA ALA A 509 -25.58 22.82 15.90
C ALA A 509 -26.68 21.77 15.68
N VAL A 510 -27.71 21.78 16.54
CA VAL A 510 -28.88 20.89 16.42
C VAL A 510 -29.61 21.11 15.10
N GLN A 511 -29.75 22.37 14.66
CA GLN A 511 -30.41 22.68 13.39
C GLN A 511 -29.70 22.02 12.19
N ILE A 512 -28.37 22.12 12.09
CA ILE A 512 -27.60 21.48 11.00
C ILE A 512 -27.78 19.96 11.02
N ILE A 513 -27.73 19.35 12.21
CA ILE A 513 -28.00 17.91 12.38
C ILE A 513 -29.40 17.55 11.86
N ARG A 514 -30.42 18.32 12.21
CA ARG A 514 -31.82 18.08 11.80
C ARG A 514 -32.02 18.25 10.29
N GLU A 515 -31.42 19.28 9.69
CA GLU A 515 -31.46 19.51 8.24
C GLU A 515 -30.79 18.35 7.49
N LYS A 516 -29.60 17.92 7.94
CA LYS A 516 -28.86 16.83 7.32
C LYS A 516 -29.57 15.49 7.47
N PHE A 517 -30.13 15.20 8.65
CA PHE A 517 -30.93 13.99 8.85
C PHE A 517 -32.18 13.97 7.96
N SER A 518 -32.87 15.11 7.84
CA SER A 518 -34.04 15.26 6.97
C SER A 518 -33.69 15.01 5.50
N PHE A 519 -32.53 15.49 5.04
CA PHE A 519 -32.04 15.21 3.68
C PHE A 519 -31.88 13.71 3.44
N PHE A 520 -31.26 12.98 4.37
CA PHE A 520 -31.14 11.54 4.27
C PHE A 520 -32.52 10.85 4.27
N GLN A 521 -33.43 11.23 5.17
CA GLN A 521 -34.78 10.65 5.19
C GLN A 521 -35.54 10.82 3.86
N GLN A 522 -35.45 11.99 3.24
CA GLN A 522 -36.14 12.28 1.97
C GLN A 522 -35.57 11.51 0.76
N ASN A 523 -34.29 11.13 0.82
CA ASN A 523 -33.62 10.44 -0.28
C ASN A 523 -33.50 8.94 -0.07
N PHE A 524 -33.77 8.45 1.15
CA PHE A 524 -33.55 7.07 1.58
C PHE A 524 -34.01 6.03 0.56
N ASP A 525 -35.29 6.00 0.17
CA ASP A 525 -35.81 4.93 -0.69
C ASP A 525 -35.22 4.99 -2.11
N LYS A 526 -34.72 6.16 -2.55
CA LYS A 526 -34.10 6.34 -3.88
C LYS A 526 -32.65 5.92 -3.91
N THR A 527 -31.93 6.09 -2.80
CA THR A 527 -30.45 5.95 -2.74
C THR A 527 -29.98 4.83 -1.83
N ILE A 528 -30.87 4.08 -1.16
CA ILE A 528 -30.48 2.99 -0.26
C ILE A 528 -29.65 1.88 -0.93
N LYS A 529 -29.71 1.74 -2.26
CA LYS A 529 -28.88 0.75 -2.97
C LYS A 529 -27.45 1.23 -3.22
N ASP A 530 -27.15 2.49 -2.95
CA ASP A 530 -25.81 3.07 -3.08
C ASP A 530 -25.01 2.86 -1.77
N PRO A 531 -23.92 2.08 -1.79
CA PRO A 531 -23.07 1.86 -0.62
C PRO A 531 -22.50 3.14 -0.02
N GLU A 532 -22.18 4.14 -0.84
CA GLU A 532 -21.61 5.41 -0.37
C GLU A 532 -22.64 6.20 0.43
N TYR A 533 -23.88 6.26 -0.07
CA TYR A 533 -25.00 6.86 0.63
C TYR A 533 -25.24 6.17 1.99
N VAL A 534 -25.25 4.83 2.01
CA VAL A 534 -25.51 4.05 3.23
C VAL A 534 -24.40 4.24 4.27
N ASN A 535 -23.12 4.21 3.84
CA ASN A 535 -21.99 4.41 4.73
C ASN A 535 -21.97 5.83 5.33
N ASN A 536 -22.12 6.86 4.49
CA ASN A 536 -22.16 8.25 4.94
C ASN A 536 -23.33 8.49 5.91
N LEU A 537 -24.50 7.91 5.63
CA LEU A 537 -25.63 8.00 6.53
C LEU A 537 -25.35 7.31 7.87
N ALA A 538 -24.82 6.09 7.87
CA ALA A 538 -24.51 5.37 9.11
C ALA A 538 -23.49 6.16 9.96
N GLU A 539 -22.41 6.64 9.36
CA GLU A 539 -21.40 7.46 10.05
C GLU A 539 -21.98 8.78 10.57
N PHE A 540 -22.85 9.43 9.80
CA PHE A 540 -23.57 10.60 10.26
C PHE A 540 -24.43 10.30 11.49
N LEU A 541 -25.18 9.20 11.51
CA LEU A 541 -26.01 8.81 12.66
C LEU A 541 -25.18 8.59 13.92
N LEU A 542 -23.98 8.02 13.78
CA LEU A 542 -23.04 7.85 14.89
C LEU A 542 -22.61 9.21 15.47
N ALA A 543 -22.26 10.16 14.61
CA ALA A 543 -21.72 11.46 14.99
C ALA A 543 -22.78 12.48 15.42
N ALA A 544 -24.01 12.37 14.91
CA ALA A 544 -25.07 13.37 15.04
C ALA A 544 -25.74 13.45 16.42
N ASP A 545 -25.50 12.47 17.30
CA ASP A 545 -26.08 12.42 18.65
C ASP A 545 -27.62 12.58 18.68
N LEU A 546 -28.29 11.97 17.71
CA LEU A 546 -29.75 11.97 17.60
C LEU A 546 -30.40 11.10 18.69
N PRO A 547 -31.71 11.26 18.95
CA PRO A 547 -32.43 10.39 19.88
C PRO A 547 -32.49 8.91 19.43
N GLU A 548 -32.57 7.99 20.39
CA GLU A 548 -32.65 6.53 20.16
C GLU A 548 -33.79 6.16 19.19
N ASN A 549 -34.99 6.71 19.43
CA ASN A 549 -36.21 6.41 18.69
C ASN A 549 -36.17 6.84 17.22
N GLU A 550 -35.21 7.69 16.84
CA GLU A 550 -34.99 8.12 15.46
C GLU A 550 -33.84 7.35 14.81
N THR A 551 -32.83 7.00 15.61
CA THR A 551 -31.56 6.48 15.11
C THR A 551 -31.59 4.97 14.89
N ILE A 552 -32.05 4.21 15.90
CA ILE A 552 -32.02 2.74 15.87
C ILE A 552 -32.95 2.17 14.79
N PRO A 553 -34.22 2.59 14.66
CA PRO A 553 -35.10 2.08 13.61
C PRO A 553 -34.58 2.36 12.20
N PHE A 554 -33.82 3.45 12.03
CA PHE A 554 -33.26 3.82 10.73
C PHE A 554 -32.06 2.93 10.36
N LEU A 555 -31.21 2.60 11.33
CA LEU A 555 -30.13 1.62 11.14
C LEU A 555 -30.67 0.23 10.89
N GLU A 556 -31.71 -0.21 11.61
CA GLU A 556 -32.38 -1.49 11.34
C GLU A 556 -32.94 -1.55 9.90
N LYS A 557 -33.47 -0.43 9.39
CA LYS A 557 -33.91 -0.32 7.98
C LYS A 557 -32.71 -0.43 7.01
N LEU A 558 -31.56 0.17 7.33
CA LEU A 558 -30.33 0.02 6.53
C LEU A 558 -29.79 -1.41 6.54
N GLN A 559 -29.82 -2.09 7.68
CA GLN A 559 -29.41 -3.50 7.78
C GLN A 559 -30.26 -4.41 6.90
N LYS A 560 -31.57 -4.12 6.81
CA LYS A 560 -32.52 -4.90 6.03
C LYS A 560 -32.47 -4.62 4.54
N ASP A 561 -32.45 -3.34 4.17
CA ASP A 561 -32.70 -2.91 2.79
C ASP A 561 -31.43 -2.43 2.05
N GLY A 562 -30.34 -2.20 2.78
CA GLY A 562 -29.04 -1.71 2.27
C GLY A 562 -28.21 -2.76 1.51
N PRO A 563 -27.09 -2.36 0.88
CA PRO A 563 -26.24 -3.25 0.10
C PRO A 563 -25.32 -4.09 1.01
N ALA A 564 -25.02 -5.31 0.58
CA ALA A 564 -24.18 -6.24 1.34
C ALA A 564 -22.80 -5.66 1.69
N ALA A 565 -22.19 -4.91 0.77
CA ALA A 565 -20.89 -4.26 0.96
C ALA A 565 -20.87 -3.24 2.13
N SER A 566 -22.02 -2.70 2.53
CA SER A 566 -22.13 -1.74 3.65
C SER A 566 -22.55 -2.40 4.96
N LEU A 567 -23.08 -3.62 4.90
CA LEU A 567 -23.80 -4.24 6.03
C LEU A 567 -22.91 -4.36 7.28
N THR A 568 -21.63 -4.69 7.09
CA THR A 568 -20.70 -4.85 8.21
C THR A 568 -20.48 -3.53 8.95
N LEU A 569 -20.27 -2.41 8.24
CA LEU A 569 -20.15 -1.08 8.83
C LEU A 569 -21.45 -0.65 9.53
N VAL A 570 -22.59 -0.86 8.87
CA VAL A 570 -23.91 -0.54 9.45
C VAL A 570 -24.15 -1.32 10.75
N ASN A 571 -23.81 -2.61 10.78
CA ASN A 571 -23.94 -3.45 11.97
C ASN A 571 -23.07 -2.94 13.12
N VAL A 572 -21.80 -2.60 12.84
CA VAL A 572 -20.89 -2.03 13.83
C VAL A 572 -21.46 -0.74 14.42
N ILE A 573 -21.90 0.18 13.57
CA ILE A 573 -22.45 1.47 14.00
C ILE A 573 -23.75 1.29 14.79
N HIS A 574 -24.63 0.40 14.33
CA HIS A 574 -25.85 0.03 15.03
C HIS A 574 -25.55 -0.44 16.46
N ASP A 575 -24.56 -1.31 16.61
CA ASP A 575 -24.20 -1.83 17.93
C ASP A 575 -23.63 -0.72 18.81
N ILE A 576 -22.71 0.13 18.30
CA ILE A 576 -22.18 1.31 19.02
C ILE A 576 -23.31 2.21 19.52
N LEU A 577 -24.34 2.42 18.71
CA LEU A 577 -25.47 3.26 19.08
C LEU A 577 -26.41 2.59 20.09
N LEU A 578 -26.69 1.30 19.94
CA LEU A 578 -27.41 0.53 20.96
C LEU A 578 -26.73 0.66 22.33
N ILE A 579 -25.41 0.59 22.35
CA ILE A 579 -24.59 0.77 23.55
C ILE A 579 -24.76 2.17 24.12
N LYS A 580 -24.59 3.19 23.27
CA LYS A 580 -24.74 4.60 23.65
C LYS A 580 -26.11 4.91 24.27
N TYR A 581 -27.17 4.24 23.82
CA TYR A 581 -28.52 4.37 24.38
C TYR A 581 -28.83 3.39 25.53
N GLY A 582 -27.84 2.64 26.02
CA GLY A 582 -27.99 1.72 27.16
C GLY A 582 -28.71 0.40 26.83
N LYS A 583 -28.80 0.01 25.55
CA LYS A 583 -29.38 -1.28 25.09
C LYS A 583 -28.34 -2.39 24.99
N ILE A 584 -27.63 -2.60 26.09
CA ILE A 584 -26.46 -3.49 26.16
C ILE A 584 -26.76 -4.92 25.72
N GLU A 585 -27.87 -5.53 26.17
CA GLU A 585 -28.21 -6.91 25.79
C GLU A 585 -28.54 -7.07 24.31
N LYS A 586 -29.21 -6.08 23.70
CA LYS A 586 -29.47 -6.10 22.25
C LYS A 586 -28.17 -5.98 21.45
N ALA A 587 -27.27 -5.10 21.88
CA ALA A 587 -25.96 -4.96 21.26
C ALA A 587 -25.16 -6.26 21.39
N ARG A 588 -25.21 -6.91 22.56
CA ARG A 588 -24.56 -8.20 22.81
C ARG A 588 -25.03 -9.28 21.82
N GLU A 589 -26.34 -9.47 21.68
CA GLU A 589 -26.89 -10.46 20.76
C GLU A 589 -26.49 -10.18 19.30
N SER A 590 -26.47 -8.90 18.91
CA SER A 590 -26.07 -8.48 17.58
C SER A 590 -24.58 -8.74 17.31
N ILE A 591 -23.70 -8.33 18.24
CA ILE A 591 -22.25 -8.59 18.17
C ILE A 591 -21.97 -10.09 18.08
N ALA A 592 -22.66 -10.92 18.88
CA ALA A 592 -22.48 -12.36 18.87
C ALA A 592 -22.87 -13.01 17.52
N ARG A 593 -23.89 -12.47 16.84
CA ARG A 593 -24.30 -12.95 15.50
C ARG A 593 -23.36 -12.50 14.39
N ASN A 594 -22.70 -11.35 14.55
CA ASN A 594 -21.85 -10.71 13.53
C ASN A 594 -20.35 -10.82 13.83
N ALA A 595 -19.97 -11.64 14.80
CA ALA A 595 -18.63 -11.73 15.37
C ALA A 595 -17.54 -11.95 14.30
N ASP A 596 -17.74 -12.91 13.40
CA ASP A 596 -16.79 -13.22 12.33
C ASP A 596 -16.64 -12.06 11.33
N SER A 597 -17.75 -11.42 10.97
CA SER A 597 -17.73 -10.23 10.10
C SER A 597 -17.03 -9.04 10.74
N TYR A 598 -17.10 -8.89 12.07
CA TYR A 598 -16.40 -7.82 12.79
C TYR A 598 -14.90 -8.10 12.89
N VAL A 599 -14.51 -9.36 13.09
CA VAL A 599 -13.10 -9.77 13.04
C VAL A 599 -12.51 -9.46 11.66
N ASN A 600 -13.24 -9.81 10.58
CA ASN A 600 -12.83 -9.52 9.22
C ASN A 600 -12.75 -8.01 8.94
N LEU A 601 -13.75 -7.22 9.35
CA LEU A 601 -13.69 -5.76 9.17
C LEU A 601 -12.52 -5.12 9.94
N ILE A 602 -12.26 -5.57 11.17
CA ILE A 602 -11.17 -5.04 12.01
C ILE A 602 -9.80 -5.50 11.47
N SER A 603 -9.71 -6.68 10.87
CA SER A 603 -8.48 -7.18 10.23
C SER A 603 -8.23 -6.53 8.87
N GLU A 604 -9.28 -6.18 8.12
CA GLU A 604 -9.22 -5.57 6.78
C GLU A 604 -9.17 -4.03 6.81
N ASN A 605 -9.63 -3.37 7.89
CA ASN A 605 -9.65 -1.91 8.02
C ASN A 605 -9.12 -1.45 9.39
N PRO A 606 -7.78 -1.29 9.56
CA PRO A 606 -7.17 -0.83 10.80
C PRO A 606 -7.62 0.57 11.24
N GLN A 607 -8.16 1.38 10.32
CA GLN A 607 -8.71 2.72 10.60
C GLN A 607 -10.05 2.68 11.36
N VAL A 608 -10.81 1.57 11.32
CA VAL A 608 -12.11 1.43 12.04
C VAL A 608 -11.93 1.15 13.54
N SER A 609 -10.70 1.25 14.08
CA SER A 609 -10.31 0.51 15.28
C SER A 609 -10.18 1.28 16.60
N TRP A 610 -10.43 2.60 16.67
CA TRP A 610 -10.29 3.32 17.94
C TRP A 610 -11.62 3.61 18.65
N ASP A 611 -12.58 4.27 18.00
CA ASP A 611 -13.86 4.61 18.64
C ASP A 611 -14.76 3.38 18.79
N THR A 612 -14.88 2.54 17.76
CA THR A 612 -15.59 1.24 17.81
C THR A 612 -15.07 0.37 18.94
N TRP A 613 -13.75 0.26 19.09
CA TRP A 613 -13.12 -0.53 20.13
C TRP A 613 -13.29 0.07 21.54
N LYS A 614 -13.22 1.39 21.65
CA LYS A 614 -13.44 2.14 22.91
C LYS A 614 -14.87 1.94 23.42
N TYR A 615 -15.87 1.95 22.54
CA TYR A 615 -17.27 1.71 22.91
C TYR A 615 -17.54 0.25 23.25
N VAL A 616 -16.95 -0.71 22.52
CA VAL A 616 -17.03 -2.14 22.87
C VAL A 616 -16.43 -2.38 24.27
N ASN A 617 -15.23 -1.87 24.55
CA ASN A 617 -14.60 -2.01 25.88
C ASN A 617 -15.42 -1.44 27.05
N GLN A 618 -16.09 -0.30 26.87
CA GLN A 618 -16.87 0.35 27.93
C GLN A 618 -18.08 -0.46 28.42
N ILE A 619 -18.63 -1.33 27.56
CA ILE A 619 -19.75 -2.23 27.91
C ILE A 619 -19.29 -3.35 28.83
N ILE A 620 -18.11 -3.88 28.53
CA ILE A 620 -17.57 -5.08 29.16
C ILE A 620 -17.11 -4.77 30.59
N GLU A 621 -16.58 -3.57 30.82
CA GLU A 621 -16.25 -3.09 32.16
C GLU A 621 -17.49 -2.85 33.03
N ALA A 622 -18.69 -2.71 32.44
CA ALA A 622 -19.92 -2.36 33.13
C ALA A 622 -20.87 -3.55 33.44
N ASP A 623 -20.53 -4.78 33.02
CA ASP A 623 -21.43 -5.95 33.11
C ASP A 623 -20.85 -7.14 33.93
N PRO A 624 -21.46 -7.52 35.07
CA PRO A 624 -21.03 -8.65 35.89
C PRO A 624 -21.27 -10.05 35.28
N VAL A 625 -22.21 -10.20 34.34
CA VAL A 625 -22.57 -11.47 33.68
C VAL A 625 -21.69 -11.73 32.46
N ALA A 626 -21.21 -10.67 31.80
CA ALA A 626 -20.19 -10.76 30.75
C ALA A 626 -18.84 -11.31 31.23
N GLN A 627 -18.61 -11.36 32.55
CA GLN A 627 -17.38 -11.88 33.18
C GLN A 627 -17.45 -13.38 33.50
N THR A 628 -18.52 -14.08 33.11
CA THR A 628 -18.65 -15.52 33.36
C THR A 628 -18.18 -16.35 32.16
N GLU A 629 -17.40 -17.41 32.41
CA GLU A 629 -16.63 -18.18 31.41
C GLU A 629 -17.45 -18.86 30.31
N ASN A 630 -18.78 -18.98 30.46
CA ASN A 630 -19.65 -19.67 29.51
C ASN A 630 -20.33 -18.76 28.47
N ASN A 631 -20.01 -17.46 28.43
CA ASN A 631 -20.62 -16.51 27.50
C ASN A 631 -19.77 -16.34 26.21
N ILE A 632 -20.40 -16.42 25.03
CA ILE A 632 -19.75 -16.20 23.71
C ILE A 632 -19.10 -14.80 23.63
N SER A 633 -19.68 -13.80 24.29
CA SER A 633 -19.09 -12.45 24.38
C SER A 633 -17.82 -12.42 25.24
N ALA A 634 -17.73 -13.26 26.28
CA ALA A 634 -16.53 -13.43 27.10
C ALA A 634 -15.43 -14.21 26.35
N ARG A 635 -15.81 -15.14 25.46
CA ARG A 635 -14.88 -15.85 24.57
C ARG A 635 -14.31 -14.92 23.50
N PHE A 636 -15.17 -14.13 22.85
CA PHE A 636 -14.76 -13.10 21.89
C PHE A 636 -13.89 -12.02 22.56
N LEU A 637 -14.21 -11.64 23.80
CA LEU A 637 -13.40 -10.76 24.62
C LEU A 637 -12.03 -11.36 24.98
N LYS A 638 -12.00 -12.61 25.47
CA LYS A 638 -10.75 -13.29 25.84
C LYS A 638 -9.83 -13.39 24.61
N GLN A 639 -10.40 -13.70 23.44
CA GLN A 639 -9.67 -13.73 22.17
C GLN A 639 -9.20 -12.33 21.74
N ALA A 640 -10.06 -11.30 21.77
CA ALA A 640 -9.70 -9.93 21.37
C ALA A 640 -8.76 -9.20 22.37
N GLU A 641 -8.88 -9.43 23.68
CA GLU A 641 -7.96 -8.91 24.71
C GLU A 641 -6.61 -9.63 24.69
N MET A 642 -6.59 -10.95 24.47
CA MET A 642 -5.34 -11.70 24.23
C MET A 642 -4.62 -11.19 22.97
N LEU A 643 -5.38 -10.91 21.90
CA LEU A 643 -4.83 -10.42 20.63
C LEU A 643 -4.39 -8.93 20.67
N LYS A 644 -4.94 -8.08 21.56
CA LYS A 644 -4.62 -6.63 21.59
C LYS A 644 -3.70 -6.18 22.72
N ARG A 645 -3.86 -6.65 23.97
CA ARG A 645 -3.04 -6.15 25.11
C ARG A 645 -1.75 -6.96 25.30
N ASN A 646 -1.77 -8.26 25.02
CA ASN A 646 -0.59 -9.10 25.14
C ASN A 646 0.27 -9.04 23.88
N SER A 647 -0.28 -9.10 22.67
CA SER A 647 0.53 -9.08 21.44
C SER A 647 1.40 -7.83 21.30
N MET A 648 0.86 -6.61 21.46
CA MET A 648 1.68 -5.38 21.42
C MET A 648 2.66 -5.25 22.60
N LYS A 649 2.26 -5.66 23.81
CA LYS A 649 3.14 -5.69 24.99
C LYS A 649 4.28 -6.70 24.81
N ASN A 650 4.00 -7.85 24.22
CA ASN A 650 4.94 -8.93 23.97
C ASN A 650 5.85 -8.59 22.80
N LEU A 651 5.33 -7.98 21.73
CA LEU A 651 6.14 -7.36 20.66
C LEU A 651 7.03 -6.24 21.22
N THR A 652 6.53 -5.44 22.17
CA THR A 652 7.36 -4.43 22.85
C THR A 652 8.47 -5.10 23.67
N ARG A 653 8.19 -6.21 24.35
CA ARG A 653 9.20 -6.99 25.08
C ARG A 653 10.21 -7.66 24.14
N PHE A 654 9.78 -8.23 23.02
CA PHE A 654 10.68 -8.72 21.98
C PHE A 654 11.51 -7.59 21.36
N SER A 655 10.93 -6.41 21.14
CA SER A 655 11.67 -5.21 20.74
C SER A 655 12.71 -4.80 21.79
N GLN A 656 12.41 -4.96 23.09
CA GLN A 656 13.40 -4.79 24.16
C GLN A 656 14.51 -5.84 24.09
N ALA A 657 14.20 -7.10 23.78
CA ALA A 657 15.21 -8.15 23.57
C ALA A 657 16.12 -7.82 22.37
N ARG A 658 15.54 -7.41 21.24
CA ARG A 658 16.29 -6.92 20.06
C ARG A 658 17.18 -5.70 20.39
N ASN A 659 16.69 -4.76 21.19
CA ASN A 659 17.52 -3.65 21.66
C ASN A 659 18.65 -4.12 22.59
N SER A 660 18.37 -5.09 23.46
CA SER A 660 19.36 -5.71 24.34
C SER A 660 20.43 -6.47 23.55
N GLN A 661 20.08 -7.06 22.41
CA GLN A 661 21.03 -7.69 21.47
C GLN A 661 22.05 -6.67 20.93
N ARG A 662 21.61 -5.47 20.54
CA ARG A 662 22.51 -4.40 20.09
C ARG A 662 23.49 -3.93 21.18
N LEU A 663 23.12 -4.13 22.45
CA LEU A 663 23.92 -3.83 23.62
C LEU A 663 24.72 -5.05 24.13
N ASN A 664 24.64 -6.21 23.45
CA ASN A 664 25.23 -7.49 23.85
C ASN A 664 24.81 -8.00 25.24
N GLU A 665 23.58 -7.73 25.67
CA GLU A 665 23.05 -8.13 26.98
C GLU A 665 22.32 -9.49 26.92
N MET A 666 23.05 -10.59 26.69
CA MET A 666 22.45 -11.93 26.51
C MET A 666 21.60 -12.41 27.70
N SER A 667 22.02 -12.13 28.94
CA SER A 667 21.24 -12.50 30.13
C SER A 667 19.88 -11.81 30.17
N ARG A 668 19.78 -10.58 29.63
CA ARG A 668 18.52 -9.84 29.55
C ARG A 668 17.59 -10.42 28.49
N ILE A 669 18.15 -10.82 27.35
CA ILE A 669 17.41 -11.52 26.27
C ILE A 669 16.83 -12.82 26.79
N GLN A 670 17.65 -13.65 27.43
CA GLN A 670 17.22 -14.93 28.03
C GLN A 670 16.08 -14.72 29.04
N GLN A 671 16.21 -13.71 29.91
CA GLN A 671 15.15 -13.36 30.85
C GLN A 671 13.84 -12.99 30.14
N ILE A 672 13.90 -12.14 29.11
CA ILE A 672 12.70 -11.70 28.37
C ILE A 672 12.02 -12.89 27.68
N TYR A 673 12.79 -13.75 27.02
CA TYR A 673 12.26 -14.95 26.35
C TYR A 673 11.63 -15.93 27.34
N GLN A 674 12.26 -16.14 28.50
CA GLN A 674 11.70 -16.94 29.60
C GLN A 674 10.38 -16.37 30.12
N GLU A 675 10.32 -15.06 30.39
CA GLU A 675 9.10 -14.39 30.85
C GLU A 675 7.96 -14.47 29.82
N LEU A 676 8.31 -14.45 28.54
CA LEU A 676 7.36 -14.60 27.43
C LEU A 676 6.99 -16.05 27.16
N GLY A 677 7.78 -17.02 27.64
CA GLY A 677 7.63 -18.45 27.34
C GLY A 677 7.97 -18.76 25.89
N SER A 678 8.90 -18.03 25.28
CA SER A 678 9.30 -18.25 23.88
C SER A 678 10.66 -18.96 23.81
N PRO A 679 10.87 -19.92 22.90
CA PRO A 679 12.20 -20.47 22.64
C PRO A 679 13.11 -19.39 22.04
N LEU A 680 14.39 -19.38 22.40
CA LEU A 680 15.38 -18.58 21.68
C LEU A 680 15.52 -19.10 20.26
N GLU A 681 15.90 -18.21 19.34
CA GLU A 681 16.17 -18.59 17.95
C GLU A 681 17.27 -19.69 17.86
N SER A 682 18.22 -19.67 18.79
CA SER A 682 19.26 -20.71 18.92
C SER A 682 18.75 -22.08 19.38
N ASP A 683 17.59 -22.14 20.04
CA ASP A 683 17.02 -23.40 20.55
C ASP A 683 16.34 -24.19 19.43
N TRP A 684 16.07 -23.55 18.29
CA TRP A 684 15.46 -24.19 17.14
C TRP A 684 16.50 -24.94 16.32
N SER A 685 16.17 -26.17 15.94
CA SER A 685 16.78 -26.85 14.80
C SER A 685 15.83 -26.73 13.60
N VAL A 686 16.31 -26.22 12.47
CA VAL A 686 15.48 -25.97 11.28
C VAL A 686 15.98 -26.73 10.05
N ILE A 687 15.08 -27.09 9.14
CA ILE A 687 15.42 -27.69 7.85
C ILE A 687 14.47 -27.24 6.74
N GLY A 688 15.04 -26.93 5.58
CA GLY A 688 14.34 -26.42 4.42
C GLY A 688 15.35 -25.80 3.43
N PRO A 689 14.87 -25.24 2.31
CA PRO A 689 13.50 -25.29 1.81
C PRO A 689 13.25 -26.61 1.08
N PHE A 690 12.17 -27.30 1.43
CA PHE A 690 11.61 -28.35 0.58
C PHE A 690 10.76 -27.72 -0.54
N ALA A 691 10.78 -28.30 -1.74
CA ALA A 691 10.01 -27.82 -2.90
C ALA A 691 8.51 -28.01 -2.70
N TYR A 692 7.69 -26.98 -2.89
CA TYR A 692 6.22 -27.06 -2.84
C TYR A 692 5.67 -27.79 -4.08
N GLU A 693 5.55 -29.12 -4.02
CA GLU A 693 5.15 -29.95 -5.17
C GLU A 693 3.67 -29.78 -5.54
N ASP A 694 3.39 -29.55 -6.83
CA ASP A 694 2.05 -29.48 -7.43
C ASP A 694 1.06 -28.56 -6.70
N HIS A 695 1.54 -27.48 -6.10
CA HIS A 695 0.74 -26.55 -5.28
C HIS A 695 0.10 -27.21 -4.03
N SER A 696 0.56 -28.41 -3.67
CA SER A 696 0.01 -29.25 -2.60
C SER A 696 0.88 -29.26 -1.34
N GLY A 697 1.94 -28.44 -1.27
CA GLY A 697 2.99 -28.52 -0.25
C GLY A 697 2.50 -28.48 1.22
N PHE A 698 1.34 -27.88 1.48
CA PHE A 698 0.68 -27.96 2.78
C PHE A 698 0.28 -29.40 3.15
N GLN A 699 -0.29 -30.14 2.20
CA GLN A 699 -0.74 -31.53 2.38
C GLN A 699 0.35 -32.57 2.11
N PHE A 700 1.33 -32.25 1.26
CA PHE A 700 2.43 -33.15 0.94
C PHE A 700 3.28 -33.45 2.18
N SER A 701 3.53 -34.73 2.44
CA SER A 701 4.31 -35.18 3.60
C SER A 701 5.79 -35.29 3.25
N TYR A 702 6.64 -34.56 3.99
CA TYR A 702 8.10 -34.63 3.85
C TYR A 702 8.72 -35.51 4.93
N PRO A 703 9.98 -35.97 4.74
CA PRO A 703 10.61 -36.89 5.69
C PRO A 703 10.54 -36.48 7.17
N PRO A 704 10.74 -35.20 7.56
CA PRO A 704 10.65 -34.78 8.96
C PRO A 704 9.31 -35.06 9.65
N GLU A 705 8.20 -35.17 8.91
CA GLU A 705 6.88 -35.50 9.48
C GLU A 705 6.79 -36.94 9.96
N ASN A 706 7.55 -37.85 9.33
CA ASN A 706 7.52 -39.29 9.60
C ASN A 706 8.66 -39.71 10.53
N LYS A 707 9.88 -39.23 10.25
CA LYS A 707 11.08 -39.53 11.03
C LYS A 707 12.07 -38.38 10.95
N ILE A 708 12.50 -37.90 12.11
CA ILE A 708 13.53 -36.87 12.24
C ILE A 708 14.89 -37.56 12.30
N GLU A 709 15.73 -37.31 11.29
CA GLU A 709 17.11 -37.81 11.22
C GLU A 709 18.08 -36.63 11.04
N MET A 710 18.74 -36.24 12.13
CA MET A 710 19.50 -34.98 12.19
C MET A 710 20.79 -35.00 11.36
N THR A 711 21.35 -36.18 11.11
CA THR A 711 22.54 -36.38 10.26
C THR A 711 22.20 -36.55 8.77
N SER A 712 20.91 -36.70 8.43
CA SER A 712 20.49 -37.00 7.05
C SER A 712 20.57 -35.76 6.16
N MET A 713 20.99 -35.99 4.91
CA MET A 713 21.02 -34.99 3.84
C MET A 713 19.89 -35.27 2.87
N TYR A 714 19.11 -34.24 2.54
CA TYR A 714 17.98 -34.36 1.62
C TYR A 714 18.25 -33.55 0.35
N ARG A 715 17.75 -34.03 -0.79
CA ARG A 715 17.82 -33.30 -2.05
C ARG A 715 16.52 -32.55 -2.29
N SER A 716 16.58 -31.23 -2.45
CA SER A 716 15.42 -30.44 -2.85
C SER A 716 15.82 -29.33 -3.82
N ARG A 717 15.03 -29.13 -4.89
CA ARG A 717 15.29 -28.14 -5.96
C ARG A 717 16.73 -28.18 -6.51
N GLY A 718 17.30 -29.38 -6.63
CA GLY A 718 18.68 -29.55 -7.12
C GLY A 718 19.76 -29.05 -6.16
N LYS A 719 19.46 -28.88 -4.87
CA LYS A 719 20.43 -28.56 -3.80
C LYS A 719 20.31 -29.56 -2.65
N ASP A 720 21.40 -29.72 -1.91
CA ASP A 720 21.41 -30.52 -0.68
C ASP A 720 21.01 -29.64 0.50
N ILE A 721 20.04 -30.10 1.28
CA ILE A 721 19.57 -29.45 2.50
C ILE A 721 19.81 -30.37 3.70
N ARG A 722 20.07 -29.76 4.86
CA ARG A 722 20.37 -30.45 6.13
C ARG A 722 19.79 -29.64 7.29
N TRP A 723 19.62 -30.29 8.43
CA TRP A 723 19.29 -29.59 9.67
C TRP A 723 20.40 -28.59 10.02
N GLN A 724 19.98 -27.42 10.52
CA GLN A 724 20.87 -26.35 10.97
C GLN A 724 20.23 -25.62 12.16
N THR A 725 21.01 -24.83 12.90
CA THR A 725 20.47 -23.97 13.96
C THR A 725 19.56 -22.88 13.36
N GLY A 726 18.43 -22.61 14.01
CA GLY A 726 17.44 -21.61 13.60
C GLY A 726 17.77 -20.17 14.00
N ASN A 727 19.03 -19.84 14.27
CA ASN A 727 19.39 -18.51 14.76
C ASN A 727 19.46 -17.49 13.61
N ASP A 728 18.45 -16.63 13.50
CA ASP A 728 18.44 -15.53 12.50
C ASP A 728 19.04 -14.22 13.03
N GLY A 729 19.27 -14.13 14.34
CA GLY A 729 20.02 -13.08 15.02
C GLY A 729 19.22 -11.82 15.32
N LYS A 730 17.89 -11.83 15.13
CA LYS A 730 17.04 -10.64 15.34
C LYS A 730 16.54 -10.49 16.76
N PHE A 731 16.29 -11.61 17.45
CA PHE A 731 15.71 -11.69 18.79
C PHE A 731 14.38 -10.93 18.93
N ASP A 732 13.54 -10.95 17.91
CA ASP A 732 12.22 -10.32 17.89
C ASP A 732 11.05 -11.29 18.08
N GLY A 733 11.38 -12.55 18.40
CA GLY A 733 10.41 -13.62 18.68
C GLY A 733 9.80 -14.25 17.42
N TYR A 734 10.14 -13.73 16.24
CA TYR A 734 9.74 -14.29 14.96
C TYR A 734 10.90 -15.08 14.37
N LEU A 735 10.71 -16.39 14.16
CA LEU A 735 11.71 -17.23 13.51
C LEU A 735 11.63 -17.04 12.00
N ASP A 736 12.54 -16.25 11.42
CA ASP A 736 12.57 -15.92 9.99
C ASP A 736 13.23 -17.04 9.18
N LEU A 737 12.42 -18.00 8.75
CA LEU A 737 12.85 -19.11 7.89
C LEU A 737 13.36 -18.60 6.53
N ARG A 738 12.86 -17.46 6.05
CA ARG A 738 13.36 -16.81 4.84
C ARG A 738 14.81 -16.35 4.99
N ALA A 739 15.19 -15.76 6.13
CA ALA A 739 16.57 -15.37 6.43
C ALA A 739 17.48 -16.62 6.53
N LEU A 740 17.01 -17.67 7.19
CA LEU A 740 17.76 -18.90 7.43
C LEU A 740 17.99 -19.74 6.15
N PHE A 741 17.02 -19.73 5.22
CA PHE A 741 17.07 -20.53 3.99
C PHE A 741 17.38 -19.74 2.73
N LYS A 742 17.71 -18.45 2.84
CA LYS A 742 18.09 -17.56 1.73
C LYS A 742 17.01 -17.40 0.65
N ARG A 743 15.81 -16.95 1.06
CA ARG A 743 14.66 -16.50 0.21
C ARG A 743 14.23 -17.49 -0.88
N HIS A 744 13.18 -18.27 -0.61
CA HIS A 744 12.58 -19.16 -1.60
C HIS A 744 11.05 -19.20 -1.47
N SER A 745 10.32 -18.54 -2.37
CA SER A 745 8.87 -18.74 -2.53
C SER A 745 8.56 -20.17 -3.01
N TRP A 746 7.32 -20.62 -2.76
CA TRP A 746 6.87 -21.98 -3.06
C TRP A 746 7.72 -23.04 -2.33
N SER A 747 7.91 -22.88 -1.03
CA SER A 747 8.75 -23.76 -0.22
C SER A 747 8.03 -24.31 1.01
N VAL A 748 8.63 -25.31 1.65
CA VAL A 748 8.18 -25.84 2.94
C VAL A 748 9.38 -25.95 3.87
N GLY A 749 9.19 -25.57 5.12
CA GLY A 749 10.24 -25.52 6.14
C GLY A 749 9.75 -26.15 7.41
N TYR A 750 10.69 -26.74 8.13
CA TYR A 750 10.45 -27.36 9.42
C TYR A 750 11.32 -26.72 10.48
N ALA A 751 10.76 -26.58 11.67
CA ALA A 751 11.46 -26.15 12.87
C ALA A 751 11.14 -27.11 14.01
N LEU A 752 12.16 -27.53 14.75
CA LEU A 752 12.12 -28.49 15.84
C LEU A 752 12.65 -27.84 17.11
N VAL A 753 11.95 -28.03 18.21
CA VAL A 753 12.41 -27.66 19.56
C VAL A 753 11.93 -28.69 20.57
N TYR A 754 12.67 -28.86 21.67
CA TYR A 754 12.26 -29.67 22.80
C TYR A 754 11.86 -28.79 23.97
N ILE A 755 10.68 -29.05 24.53
CA ILE A 755 10.12 -28.36 25.68
C ILE A 755 10.32 -29.25 26.90
N LYS A 756 11.18 -28.85 27.84
CA LYS A 756 11.41 -29.58 29.08
C LYS A 756 10.44 -29.09 30.15
N SER A 757 9.57 -29.99 30.64
CA SER A 757 8.65 -29.75 31.75
C SER A 757 9.09 -30.55 32.98
N PRO A 758 9.09 -29.99 34.20
CA PRO A 758 9.48 -30.74 35.40
C PRO A 758 8.42 -31.76 35.85
N ASP A 759 7.16 -31.52 35.49
CA ASP A 759 5.99 -32.31 35.87
C ASP A 759 4.94 -32.30 34.73
N GLU A 760 3.85 -33.04 34.95
CA GLU A 760 2.72 -33.09 34.03
C GLU A 760 1.84 -31.85 34.22
N ARG A 761 1.64 -31.06 33.15
CA ARG A 761 0.86 -29.83 33.24
C ARG A 761 0.22 -29.44 31.91
N ILE A 762 -0.93 -28.78 32.02
CA ILE A 762 -1.63 -28.19 30.87
C ILE A 762 -0.99 -26.85 30.55
N VAL A 763 -0.67 -26.63 29.28
CA VAL A 763 -0.11 -25.39 28.76
C VAL A 763 -0.84 -24.96 27.50
N GLN A 764 -0.62 -23.72 27.08
CA GLN A 764 -1.06 -23.23 25.78
C GLN A 764 0.15 -23.02 24.87
N ILE A 765 0.14 -23.68 23.71
CA ILE A 765 1.00 -23.32 22.58
C ILE A 765 0.30 -22.19 21.84
N ARG A 766 0.93 -21.02 21.85
CA ARG A 766 0.48 -19.83 21.14
C ARG A 766 1.34 -19.64 19.91
N PHE A 767 0.71 -19.56 18.75
CA PHE A 767 1.39 -19.65 17.47
C PHE A 767 0.90 -18.56 16.52
N GLY A 768 1.74 -18.17 15.57
CA GLY A 768 1.33 -17.29 14.49
C GLY A 768 2.30 -17.37 13.33
N SER A 769 1.81 -17.87 12.20
CA SER A 769 2.57 -17.98 10.95
C SER A 769 1.94 -17.09 9.90
N ASP A 770 2.75 -16.59 8.99
CA ASP A 770 2.28 -15.85 7.81
C ASP A 770 1.58 -16.78 6.81
N GLU A 771 2.05 -18.02 6.75
CA GLU A 771 1.60 -19.00 5.78
C GLU A 771 0.98 -20.23 6.45
N GLY A 772 0.51 -21.18 5.63
CA GLY A 772 -0.03 -22.45 6.09
C GLY A 772 0.92 -23.21 7.03
N CYS A 773 0.40 -23.67 8.18
CA CYS A 773 1.19 -24.29 9.24
C CYS A 773 0.60 -25.62 9.75
N LYS A 774 1.47 -26.51 10.26
CA LYS A 774 1.09 -27.73 11.00
C LYS A 774 2.00 -27.90 12.22
N LEU A 775 1.44 -28.38 13.34
CA LEU A 775 2.15 -28.59 14.59
C LEU A 775 2.00 -30.05 15.06
N TRP A 776 3.10 -30.66 15.51
CA TRP A 776 3.11 -31.97 16.15
C TRP A 776 3.78 -31.91 17.51
N LEU A 777 3.11 -32.45 18.54
CA LEU A 777 3.67 -32.64 19.87
C LEU A 777 3.80 -34.13 20.14
N ASN A 778 5.00 -34.59 20.51
CA ASN A 778 5.29 -36.00 20.80
C ASN A 778 4.82 -36.95 19.67
N ASN A 779 5.04 -36.53 18.41
CA ASN A 779 4.62 -37.20 17.17
C ASN A 779 3.11 -37.19 16.87
N ALA A 780 2.26 -36.64 17.75
CA ALA A 780 0.85 -36.46 17.47
C ALA A 780 0.61 -35.07 16.84
N GLN A 781 -0.08 -35.00 15.69
CA GLN A 781 -0.48 -33.72 15.12
C GLN A 781 -1.53 -33.08 16.03
N ILE A 782 -1.21 -31.90 16.57
CA ILE A 782 -2.09 -31.19 17.52
C ILE A 782 -2.83 -30.02 16.86
N TRP A 783 -2.34 -29.52 15.72
CA TRP A 783 -2.91 -28.35 15.07
C TRP A 783 -2.52 -28.27 13.58
N GLN A 784 -3.39 -27.70 12.77
CA GLN A 784 -3.08 -27.28 11.41
C GLN A 784 -3.97 -26.11 10.99
N HIS A 785 -3.45 -25.26 10.12
CA HIS A 785 -4.17 -24.12 9.58
C HIS A 785 -3.63 -23.77 8.19
N TYR A 786 -4.51 -23.44 7.23
CA TYR A 786 -4.13 -22.93 5.90
C TYR A 786 -4.74 -21.53 5.69
N LEU A 787 -3.99 -20.51 6.09
CA LEU A 787 -4.31 -19.08 5.92
C LEU A 787 -3.03 -18.40 5.42
N LYS A 788 -3.20 -17.43 4.53
CA LYS A 788 -2.14 -16.60 3.95
C LYS A 788 -2.37 -15.15 4.38
N GLU A 789 -1.69 -14.73 5.45
CA GLU A 789 -1.81 -13.41 6.07
C GLU A 789 -0.46 -13.01 6.69
N SER A 790 -0.28 -11.79 7.21
CA SER A 790 0.96 -11.50 7.97
C SER A 790 1.02 -12.30 9.27
N ALA A 791 2.21 -12.79 9.64
CA ALA A 791 2.40 -13.51 10.90
C ALA A 791 2.07 -12.61 12.11
N ARG A 792 1.15 -13.06 12.96
CA ARG A 792 0.73 -12.32 14.16
C ARG A 792 1.00 -13.15 15.41
N ILE A 793 1.75 -12.60 16.35
CA ILE A 793 2.00 -13.23 17.65
C ILE A 793 0.67 -13.59 18.36
N ASP A 794 0.64 -14.79 18.94
CA ASP A 794 -0.51 -15.36 19.67
C ASP A 794 -1.82 -15.50 18.85
N ARG A 795 -1.75 -15.52 17.51
CA ARG A 795 -2.94 -15.67 16.65
C ARG A 795 -3.70 -16.96 16.96
N ASP A 796 -2.99 -18.08 16.86
CA ASP A 796 -3.50 -19.43 17.08
C ASP A 796 -3.17 -19.87 18.50
N LEU A 797 -4.08 -20.64 19.10
CA LEU A 797 -3.91 -21.13 20.46
C LEU A 797 -4.34 -22.58 20.58
N VAL A 798 -3.44 -23.41 21.08
CA VAL A 798 -3.61 -24.85 21.18
C VAL A 798 -3.31 -25.27 22.62
N THR A 799 -4.34 -25.73 23.34
CA THR A 799 -4.17 -26.25 24.70
C THR A 799 -3.66 -27.70 24.62
N VAL A 800 -2.54 -27.99 25.29
CA VAL A 800 -1.90 -29.31 25.27
C VAL A 800 -1.45 -29.72 26.66
N LEU A 801 -1.27 -31.03 26.87
CA LEU A 801 -0.65 -31.59 28.06
C LEU A 801 0.83 -31.83 27.79
N LEU A 802 1.71 -31.27 28.62
CA LEU A 802 3.12 -31.65 28.64
C LEU A 802 3.34 -32.73 29.70
N HIS A 803 4.19 -33.71 29.39
CA HIS A 803 4.62 -34.74 30.34
C HIS A 803 5.94 -34.34 31.02
N PRO A 804 6.28 -34.91 32.19
CA PRO A 804 7.58 -34.70 32.81
C PRO A 804 8.73 -35.11 31.87
N GLY A 805 9.78 -34.30 31.81
CA GLY A 805 10.90 -34.47 30.89
C GLY A 805 10.75 -33.70 29.58
N PHE A 806 11.42 -34.18 28.53
CA PHE A 806 11.44 -33.52 27.22
C PHE A 806 10.21 -33.88 26.39
N ASN A 807 9.50 -32.85 25.90
CA ASN A 807 8.39 -32.96 24.97
C ASN A 807 8.82 -32.41 23.62
N LYS A 808 8.66 -33.20 22.56
CA LYS A 808 9.15 -32.85 21.22
C LYS A 808 8.09 -32.06 20.45
N LEU A 809 8.42 -30.84 20.01
CA LEU A 809 7.53 -30.01 19.19
C LEU A 809 8.13 -29.81 17.79
N LEU A 810 7.40 -30.27 16.76
CA LEU A 810 7.74 -30.05 15.36
C LEU A 810 6.73 -29.07 14.73
N VAL A 811 7.25 -28.10 13.99
CA VAL A 811 6.49 -27.08 13.28
C VAL A 811 6.78 -27.24 11.79
N LYS A 812 5.74 -27.27 10.97
CA LYS A 812 5.81 -27.11 9.51
C LYS A 812 5.23 -25.76 9.14
N VAL A 813 5.93 -25.01 8.29
CA VAL A 813 5.45 -23.76 7.71
C VAL A 813 5.67 -23.79 6.20
N THR A 814 4.58 -23.63 5.45
CA THR A 814 4.64 -23.47 4.00
C THR A 814 5.06 -22.05 3.64
N ASN A 815 5.45 -21.82 2.40
CA ASN A 815 5.72 -20.51 1.85
C ASN A 815 5.16 -20.45 0.44
N THR A 816 4.19 -19.57 0.18
CA THR A 816 3.66 -19.31 -1.15
C THR A 816 4.04 -17.90 -1.64
N ASP A 817 4.44 -16.97 -0.77
CA ASP A 817 4.88 -15.61 -1.12
C ASP A 817 6.21 -15.13 -0.49
N LEU A 818 6.25 -13.92 0.09
CA LEU A 818 7.45 -13.14 0.45
C LEU A 818 7.86 -13.29 1.92
N ASP A 819 6.92 -13.31 2.87
CA ASP A 819 7.21 -13.52 4.29
C ASP A 819 7.17 -15.02 4.58
N TRP A 820 8.12 -15.51 5.41
CA TRP A 820 8.17 -16.93 5.74
C TRP A 820 8.78 -17.17 7.11
N GLY A 821 7.92 -17.42 8.07
CA GLY A 821 8.33 -17.61 9.46
C GLY A 821 7.16 -17.64 10.42
N PHE A 822 7.46 -17.70 11.72
CA PHE A 822 6.42 -17.80 12.72
C PHE A 822 6.85 -17.30 14.11
N TYR A 823 5.86 -16.89 14.90
CA TYR A 823 5.96 -16.72 16.35
C TYR A 823 5.52 -18.00 17.07
N LEU A 824 6.22 -18.38 18.13
CA LEU A 824 5.77 -19.47 19.01
C LEU A 824 6.09 -19.22 20.49
N ARG A 825 5.11 -19.49 21.35
CA ARG A 825 5.23 -19.37 22.81
C ARG A 825 4.49 -20.51 23.52
N VAL A 826 5.01 -20.92 24.67
CA VAL A 826 4.40 -21.88 25.60
C VAL A 826 4.08 -21.15 26.89
N THR A 827 2.80 -21.02 27.19
CA THR A 827 2.33 -20.14 28.26
C THR A 827 1.28 -20.80 29.14
N ASP A 828 1.04 -20.19 30.30
CA ASP A 828 -0.19 -20.38 31.05
C ASP A 828 -1.42 -19.82 30.27
N GLU A 829 -2.61 -19.98 30.85
CA GLU A 829 -3.86 -19.47 30.26
C GLU A 829 -3.93 -17.93 30.15
N ASN A 830 -3.12 -17.22 30.93
CA ASN A 830 -3.03 -15.76 30.95
C ASN A 830 -2.01 -15.22 29.93
N GLY A 831 -1.23 -16.11 29.30
CA GLY A 831 -0.23 -15.76 28.31
C GLY A 831 1.14 -15.41 28.90
N ASN A 832 1.44 -15.84 30.13
CA ASN A 832 2.75 -15.72 30.74
C ASN A 832 3.58 -16.99 30.52
N GLY A 833 4.89 -16.82 30.29
CA GLY A 833 5.81 -17.95 30.29
C GLY A 833 5.93 -18.59 31.68
N PHE A 834 6.18 -19.88 31.71
CA PHE A 834 6.50 -20.59 32.95
C PHE A 834 7.98 -20.39 33.29
N PRO A 835 8.34 -20.06 34.53
CA PRO A 835 9.75 -19.85 34.92
C PRO A 835 10.57 -21.15 34.95
N ASP A 836 9.90 -22.31 34.98
CA ASP A 836 10.49 -23.65 35.13
C ASP A 836 10.36 -24.52 33.88
N ILE A 837 9.75 -24.01 32.79
CA ILE A 837 9.79 -24.64 31.47
C ILE A 837 11.00 -24.09 30.72
N THR A 838 11.79 -24.99 30.12
CA THR A 838 12.97 -24.60 29.32
C THR A 838 12.90 -25.19 27.92
N PHE A 839 13.51 -24.51 26.96
CA PHE A 839 13.59 -24.92 25.57
C PHE A 839 15.00 -25.37 25.25
N HIS A 840 15.12 -26.44 24.45
CA HIS A 840 16.40 -27.07 24.16
C HIS A 840 16.46 -27.44 22.68
N SER A 841 17.64 -27.26 22.08
CA SER A 841 17.92 -27.79 20.75
C SER A 841 18.05 -29.31 20.78
N TYR A 842 17.97 -29.95 19.61
CA TYR A 842 18.19 -31.39 19.53
C TYR A 842 19.57 -31.81 20.08
N GLU A 843 20.62 -31.06 19.76
CA GLU A 843 22.00 -31.35 20.17
C GLU A 843 22.16 -31.32 21.70
N GLU A 844 21.50 -30.38 22.36
CA GLU A 844 21.51 -30.27 23.83
C GLU A 844 20.80 -31.46 24.49
N VAL A 845 19.67 -31.90 23.94
CA VAL A 845 18.93 -33.07 24.44
C VAL A 845 19.74 -34.36 24.28
N GLU A 846 20.32 -34.60 23.10
CA GLU A 846 21.19 -35.77 22.86
C GLU A 846 22.37 -35.80 23.82
N SER A 847 23.05 -34.66 24.03
CA SER A 847 24.17 -34.58 24.98
C SER A 847 23.74 -34.88 26.42
N THR A 848 22.54 -34.42 26.82
CA THR A 848 21.99 -34.64 28.16
C THR A 848 21.62 -36.11 28.37
N LEU A 849 21.05 -36.76 27.36
CA LEU A 849 20.68 -38.18 27.42
C LEU A 849 21.94 -39.07 27.39
N ALA A 850 22.93 -38.76 26.57
CA ALA A 850 24.21 -39.47 26.53
C ALA A 850 24.96 -39.40 27.87
N LEU A 851 24.94 -38.24 28.55
CA LEU A 851 25.52 -38.06 29.89
C LEU A 851 24.71 -38.74 31.02
N SER A 852 23.48 -39.17 30.75
CA SER A 852 22.65 -39.93 31.70
C SER A 852 22.73 -41.44 31.51
N GLU A 853 23.26 -41.89 30.36
CA GLU A 853 23.55 -43.30 30.06
C GLU A 853 25.00 -43.69 30.43
N GLU A 854 25.92 -42.72 30.57
CA GLU A 854 27.23 -42.86 31.24
C GLU A 854 27.11 -42.78 32.77
#